data_AF-A0A8T7MK71-F1
#
_entry.id   AF-A0A8T7MK71-F1
#
_cell.length_a   1.000
_cell.length_b   1.000
_cell.length_c   1.000
_cell.angle_alpha   90.00
_cell.angle_beta   90.00
_cell.angle_gamma   90.00
#
_symmetry.space_group_name_H-M   'P 1'
#
loop_
_entity.id
_entity.type
_entity.pdbx_description
1 polymer ?
#
loop_
_entity_poly.entity_id
_entity_poly.type
_entity_poly.pdbx_seq_one_letter_code
_entity_poly.pdbx_strand_id
1 'polypeptide(L)'
;MSDITKTTKLPAPSKHGPYFTNPYNFVSWKLPPERKDHLYRRPYAPLDRYYGYSGRIVCSLQTLTPFFIPTGQSDGLQEENNGHKTKAFLRLPDPKTGQPVFAIQATSLKGMIRSVVEAATNSCYAVFDPEPHYSHRPLPKPLAMGIVKKADNNWTLEKMESARVKFDLIELYQKKLGRAVAPQERIAAKLQTVETSGRGRSVMLQEATMLKPLGEKEAVPAGFVAGWLKATGRDLIENKKHERFVYPSSGRSRRYTLSNKVVSDYNEVLKEQRKRVELETKPQPSEKVGGNDHPTGNEQKERERQNKNIYKTQLAHWELTDGDIVYFKEEDTKIIALGAVAVPRYLYENSLGEYLPSFLDPCDKIEELCPACRLFGWVSDAHQAQGQRGQANQIAVAGRVFFSHAYVNANELAQELPKRTLAILGTPKPTTTPFYLMNAERPERHVDYNDSPTQVQLRGRKFYWHFNPRLPHKPYLQRQEGDRSNLPQKNDQNSTVELLGEDGPVKFSFTVDFINLDQAELGMLLWALEFDRDQDGGQMRHKLGMGKPIGLGSIQLQIERLELHNRISRYQAEDLFSAPTASEATPVDYQECVAAFKSYMRDVFEVEFDKLYNIKDLRALLNTNSIHNPKEVHYPHLPDTSQPELPDADSKRSESFRWFVQNNRRLKPNRSDPYNLPSPTEEIKGNNYRLPNIP
;
A
#
# COMPACT_ATOMS: atom_id res chain seq x y z
N MET A 1 29.82 -45.79 16.77
CA MET A 1 30.54 -46.49 15.70
C MET A 1 29.65 -46.43 14.47
N SER A 2 29.94 -45.74 13.37
CA SER A 2 31.15 -45.08 12.88
C SER A 2 30.78 -44.16 11.71
N ASP A 3 31.28 -42.92 11.74
CA ASP A 3 31.71 -42.05 10.64
C ASP A 3 30.93 -41.93 9.33
N ILE A 4 30.24 -40.79 9.16
CA ILE A 4 30.38 -39.94 7.96
C ILE A 4 30.52 -38.47 8.41
N THR A 5 31.72 -38.11 8.86
CA THR A 5 32.19 -36.73 8.93
C THR A 5 32.77 -36.33 7.58
N LYS A 6 31.96 -35.69 6.74
CA LYS A 6 32.44 -34.75 5.72
C LYS A 6 31.74 -33.42 5.91
N THR A 7 32.28 -32.65 6.86
CA THR A 7 32.12 -31.20 6.92
C THR A 7 32.70 -30.58 5.65
N THR A 8 31.88 -30.40 4.62
CA THR A 8 32.09 -29.31 3.67
C THR A 8 31.88 -28.03 4.48
N LYS A 9 32.98 -27.43 4.92
CA LYS A 9 32.98 -26.06 5.45
C LYS A 9 32.37 -25.18 4.37
N LEU A 10 31.12 -24.75 4.57
CA LEU A 10 30.62 -23.55 3.93
C LEU A 10 31.66 -22.45 4.17
N PRO A 11 32.04 -21.66 3.14
CA PRO A 11 32.99 -20.58 3.34
C PRO A 11 32.50 -19.69 4.48
N ALA A 12 33.40 -19.31 5.38
CA ALA A 12 33.08 -18.42 6.47
C ALA A 12 32.34 -17.20 5.90
N PRO A 13 31.20 -16.80 6.47
CA PRO A 13 30.50 -15.64 5.98
C PRO A 13 31.47 -14.47 6.01
N SER A 14 31.55 -13.74 4.89
CA SER A 14 32.22 -12.45 4.82
C SER A 14 31.89 -11.66 6.10
N LYS A 15 32.89 -11.00 6.70
CA LYS A 15 32.69 -10.11 7.88
C LYS A 15 31.59 -9.05 7.65
N HIS A 16 31.18 -8.90 6.40
CA HIS A 16 30.01 -8.16 5.96
C HIS A 16 29.00 -9.15 5.36
N GLY A 17 27.99 -9.54 6.13
CA GLY A 17 26.85 -10.31 5.60
C GLY A 17 26.28 -9.62 4.35
N PRO A 18 25.61 -10.38 3.46
CA PRO A 18 25.26 -9.85 2.15
C PRO A 18 24.19 -8.75 2.28
N TYR A 19 24.33 -7.74 1.42
CA TYR A 19 23.60 -6.48 1.47
C TYR A 19 22.53 -6.46 0.38
N PHE A 20 21.28 -6.13 0.73
CA PHE A 20 20.22 -5.79 -0.25
C PHE A 20 19.86 -4.31 -0.14
N THR A 21 19.29 -3.69 -1.17
CA THR A 21 18.72 -2.33 -1.12
C THR A 21 17.22 -2.42 -1.34
N ASN A 22 16.43 -1.76 -0.49
CA ASN A 22 14.99 -1.70 -0.65
C ASN A 22 14.64 -0.88 -1.92
N PRO A 23 13.67 -1.29 -2.75
CA PRO A 23 13.28 -0.61 -4.00
C PRO A 23 12.85 0.85 -3.88
N TYR A 24 12.59 1.32 -2.67
CA TYR A 24 12.21 2.68 -2.39
C TYR A 24 12.73 3.11 -1.01
N ASN A 25 12.77 4.41 -0.82
CA ASN A 25 12.99 5.02 0.48
C ASN A 25 12.04 6.25 0.61
N PHE A 26 12.23 7.07 1.62
CA PHE A 26 11.33 8.17 1.95
C PHE A 26 12.05 9.51 1.92
N VAL A 27 11.43 10.49 1.28
CA VAL A 27 11.78 11.90 1.44
C VAL A 27 11.22 12.36 2.77
N SER A 28 12.10 12.72 3.70
CA SER A 28 11.70 13.19 5.02
C SER A 28 11.01 14.56 4.95
N TRP A 29 10.15 14.84 5.93
CA TRP A 29 9.47 16.14 6.10
C TRP A 29 10.11 17.00 7.19
N LYS A 30 11.29 16.63 7.68
CA LYS A 30 11.96 17.27 8.82
C LYS A 30 12.16 18.76 8.57
N LEU A 31 11.71 19.56 9.53
CA LEU A 31 11.96 21.00 9.56
C LEU A 31 13.33 21.29 10.20
N PRO A 32 13.99 22.39 9.82
CA PRO A 32 15.16 22.88 10.54
C PRO A 32 14.84 23.15 12.03
N PRO A 33 15.80 22.93 12.96
CA PRO A 33 15.56 23.04 14.41
C PRO A 33 15.04 24.41 14.89
N GLU A 34 15.33 25.48 14.14
CA GLU A 34 14.99 26.86 14.50
C GLU A 34 13.53 27.25 14.13
N ARG A 35 12.79 26.37 13.44
CA ARG A 35 11.45 26.68 12.91
C ARG A 35 10.32 26.00 13.69
N LYS A 36 9.24 26.77 13.91
CA LYS A 36 7.91 26.28 14.32
C LYS A 36 6.93 26.33 13.13
N ASP A 37 5.89 25.50 13.21
CA ASP A 37 4.98 25.12 12.13
C ASP A 37 4.28 26.28 11.38
N HIS A 38 3.97 26.05 10.09
CA HIS A 38 3.00 26.78 9.24
C HIS A 38 3.38 28.05 8.45
N LEU A 39 4.59 28.19 7.87
CA LEU A 39 4.98 29.49 7.24
C LEU A 39 5.02 29.60 5.70
N TYR A 40 4.32 28.76 4.94
CA TYR A 40 4.26 28.94 3.48
C TYR A 40 2.85 28.85 2.87
N ARG A 41 1.83 28.55 3.68
CA ARG A 41 0.44 28.53 3.24
C ARG A 41 0.00 29.95 2.89
N ARG A 42 -0.62 30.12 1.73
CA ARG A 42 -1.03 31.43 1.19
C ARG A 42 -2.40 31.30 0.53
N PRO A 43 -3.12 32.42 0.37
CA PRO A 43 -4.39 32.40 -0.33
C PRO A 43 -4.23 31.94 -1.78
N TYR A 44 -5.23 31.20 -2.28
CA TYR A 44 -5.37 30.97 -3.70
C TYR A 44 -5.63 32.31 -4.40
N ALA A 45 -4.80 32.66 -5.37
CA ALA A 45 -5.05 33.87 -6.13
C ALA A 45 -6.04 33.54 -7.28
N PRO A 46 -7.19 34.23 -7.34
CA PRO A 46 -8.34 33.77 -8.11
C PRO A 46 -8.16 33.95 -9.63
N LEU A 47 -8.75 33.04 -10.41
CA LEU A 47 -8.60 33.01 -11.87
C LEU A 47 -9.40 34.09 -12.62
N ASP A 48 -10.22 34.87 -11.91
CA ASP A 48 -11.05 35.95 -12.47
C ASP A 48 -10.26 37.22 -12.81
N ARG A 49 -9.00 37.32 -12.34
CA ARG A 49 -8.10 38.45 -12.63
C ARG A 49 -6.79 37.95 -13.22
N TYR A 50 -6.23 38.71 -14.15
CA TYR A 50 -4.89 38.43 -14.66
C TYR A 50 -3.83 39.00 -13.70
N TYR A 51 -3.01 38.12 -13.15
CA TYR A 51 -1.87 38.46 -12.30
C TYR A 51 -0.72 37.50 -12.60
N GLY A 52 0.54 37.95 -12.57
CA GLY A 52 1.69 37.07 -12.84
C GLY A 52 1.77 36.53 -14.27
N TYR A 53 2.51 35.43 -14.44
CA TYR A 53 2.82 34.82 -15.72
C TYR A 53 1.76 33.80 -16.16
N SER A 54 1.36 33.86 -17.43
CA SER A 54 0.57 32.82 -18.09
C SER A 54 1.27 32.39 -19.36
N GLY A 55 1.15 31.14 -19.75
CA GLY A 55 1.90 30.63 -20.89
C GLY A 55 1.77 29.14 -21.12
N ARG A 56 2.67 28.65 -21.97
CA ARG A 56 2.81 27.24 -22.35
C ARG A 56 4.27 26.83 -22.24
N ILE A 57 4.49 25.66 -21.67
CA ILE A 57 5.79 24.99 -21.64
C ILE A 57 5.71 23.81 -22.61
N VAL A 58 6.57 23.78 -23.61
CA VAL A 58 6.72 22.64 -24.52
C VAL A 58 7.80 21.72 -23.95
N CYS A 59 7.43 20.48 -23.69
CA CYS A 59 8.29 19.50 -23.03
C CYS A 59 8.48 18.26 -23.90
N SER A 60 9.68 17.69 -23.83
CA SER A 60 9.95 16.33 -24.29
C SER A 60 10.23 15.41 -23.10
N LEU A 61 9.93 14.13 -23.30
CA LEU A 61 10.17 13.06 -22.34
C LEU A 61 10.88 11.93 -23.06
N GLN A 62 12.01 11.46 -22.52
CA GLN A 62 12.74 10.30 -23.04
C GLN A 62 12.79 9.18 -22.00
N THR A 63 12.52 7.94 -22.43
CA THR A 63 12.69 6.77 -21.56
C THR A 63 14.17 6.42 -21.38
N LEU A 64 14.55 6.07 -20.15
CA LEU A 64 15.90 5.59 -19.81
C LEU A 64 15.90 4.11 -19.44
N THR A 65 14.77 3.62 -18.96
CA THR A 65 14.51 2.20 -18.72
C THR A 65 13.19 1.85 -19.41
N PRO A 66 12.93 0.57 -19.72
CA PRO A 66 11.61 0.16 -20.18
C PRO A 66 10.54 0.59 -19.17
N PHE A 67 9.32 0.82 -19.64
CA PHE A 67 8.22 1.15 -18.75
C PHE A 67 6.87 0.73 -19.33
N PHE A 68 5.88 0.77 -18.46
CA PHE A 68 4.51 0.39 -18.80
C PHE A 68 3.51 1.29 -18.11
N ILE A 69 2.52 1.73 -18.89
CA ILE A 69 1.30 2.40 -18.42
C ILE A 69 0.12 1.63 -19.01
N PRO A 70 -0.73 1.02 -18.17
CA PRO A 70 -1.88 0.27 -18.67
C PRO A 70 -2.89 1.18 -19.33
N THR A 71 -3.57 0.65 -20.34
CA THR A 71 -4.88 1.18 -20.74
C THR A 71 -5.83 1.09 -19.55
N GLY A 72 -6.41 2.23 -19.14
CA GLY A 72 -7.36 2.30 -18.02
C GLY A 72 -8.74 1.70 -18.32
N GLN A 73 -8.99 1.30 -19.56
CA GLN A 73 -10.23 0.68 -20.03
C GLN A 73 -10.08 -0.84 -20.10
N SER A 74 -11.20 -1.55 -19.90
CA SER A 74 -11.33 -3.02 -20.03
C SER A 74 -10.79 -3.56 -21.36
N ASP A 75 -10.82 -2.76 -22.42
CA ASP A 75 -10.47 -3.16 -23.79
C ASP A 75 -9.02 -3.63 -23.96
N GLY A 76 -8.13 -3.30 -23.02
CA GLY A 76 -6.73 -3.75 -23.01
C GLY A 76 -6.40 -4.81 -21.96
N LEU A 77 -7.39 -5.30 -21.20
CA LEU A 77 -7.21 -6.24 -20.10
C LEU A 77 -7.76 -7.62 -20.48
N GLN A 78 -6.88 -8.62 -20.53
CA GLN A 78 -7.28 -10.03 -20.67
C GLN A 78 -7.01 -10.73 -19.34
N GLU A 79 -8.00 -11.43 -18.79
CA GLU A 79 -7.88 -12.18 -17.53
C GLU A 79 -8.03 -13.68 -17.79
N GLU A 80 -7.04 -14.46 -17.35
CA GLU A 80 -7.07 -15.92 -17.41
C GLU A 80 -7.87 -16.51 -16.24
N ASN A 81 -8.33 -17.76 -16.33
CA ASN A 81 -9.14 -18.43 -15.29
C ASN A 81 -8.46 -18.52 -13.92
N ASN A 82 -7.13 -18.41 -13.86
CA ASN A 82 -6.33 -18.38 -12.64
C ASN A 82 -6.17 -16.96 -12.05
N GLY A 83 -6.87 -15.96 -12.58
CA GLY A 83 -6.80 -14.55 -12.17
C GLY A 83 -5.61 -13.76 -12.75
N HIS A 84 -4.77 -14.38 -13.61
CA HIS A 84 -3.64 -13.68 -14.23
C HIS A 84 -4.10 -12.65 -15.26
N LYS A 85 -3.53 -11.44 -15.21
CA LYS A 85 -3.92 -10.31 -16.08
C LYS A 85 -2.85 -10.01 -17.12
N THR A 86 -3.26 -9.92 -18.39
CA THR A 86 -2.46 -9.34 -19.48
C THR A 86 -2.95 -7.94 -19.78
N LYS A 87 -2.03 -6.97 -19.83
CA LYS A 87 -2.35 -5.55 -19.94
C LYS A 87 -1.64 -4.88 -21.12
N ALA A 88 -2.40 -4.27 -22.02
CA ALA A 88 -1.88 -3.49 -23.13
C ALA A 88 -1.35 -2.11 -22.68
N PHE A 89 -0.36 -1.58 -23.41
CA PHE A 89 0.14 -0.22 -23.21
C PHE A 89 -0.90 0.77 -23.74
N LEU A 90 -1.06 1.89 -23.03
CA LEU A 90 -2.03 2.92 -23.38
C LEU A 90 -1.81 3.47 -24.80
N ARG A 91 -2.86 3.40 -25.62
CA ARG A 91 -2.95 4.06 -26.92
C ARG A 91 -4.07 5.09 -26.88
N LEU A 92 -3.84 6.27 -27.45
CA LEU A 92 -4.84 7.33 -27.62
C LEU A 92 -4.87 7.76 -29.09
N PRO A 93 -5.99 8.31 -29.60
CA PRO A 93 -6.01 8.92 -30.93
C PRO A 93 -4.98 10.05 -31.02
N ASP A 94 -4.12 9.99 -32.03
CA ASP A 94 -3.17 11.05 -32.35
C ASP A 94 -3.95 12.34 -32.70
N PRO A 95 -3.65 13.49 -32.09
CA PRO A 95 -4.37 14.74 -32.37
C PRO A 95 -4.30 15.21 -33.82
N LYS A 96 -3.28 14.80 -34.58
CA LYS A 96 -3.07 15.18 -35.99
C LYS A 96 -3.67 14.18 -36.96
N THR A 97 -3.53 12.88 -36.70
CA THR A 97 -3.90 11.83 -37.67
C THR A 97 -5.16 11.05 -37.28
N GLY A 98 -5.61 11.14 -36.03
CA GLY A 98 -6.72 10.37 -35.48
C GLY A 98 -6.41 8.88 -35.25
N GLN A 99 -5.24 8.40 -35.67
CA GLN A 99 -4.83 7.00 -35.53
C GLN A 99 -4.40 6.69 -34.08
N PRO A 100 -4.61 5.47 -33.58
CA PRO A 100 -4.18 5.10 -32.23
C PRO A 100 -2.64 5.07 -32.14
N VAL A 101 -2.09 5.87 -31.24
CA VAL A 101 -0.64 5.96 -30.98
C VAL A 101 -0.34 5.78 -29.50
N PHE A 102 0.86 5.28 -29.18
CA PHE A 102 1.29 5.14 -27.78
C PHE A 102 1.29 6.49 -27.08
N ALA A 103 0.71 6.52 -25.88
CA ALA A 103 0.53 7.76 -25.15
C ALA A 103 0.70 7.59 -23.64
N ILE A 104 0.96 8.72 -22.97
CA ILE A 104 1.00 8.84 -21.52
C ILE A 104 -0.13 9.78 -21.11
N GLN A 105 -0.92 9.38 -20.10
CA GLN A 105 -2.01 10.21 -19.60
C GLN A 105 -1.49 11.52 -18.98
N ALA A 106 -2.18 12.62 -19.27
CA ALA A 106 -1.94 13.92 -18.63
C ALA A 106 -1.95 13.82 -17.10
N THR A 107 -2.86 13.01 -16.54
CA THR A 107 -2.99 12.77 -15.10
C THR A 107 -1.76 12.08 -14.51
N SER A 108 -1.14 11.14 -15.24
CA SER A 108 0.09 10.48 -14.82
C SER A 108 1.29 11.43 -14.78
N LEU A 109 1.40 12.32 -15.78
CA LEU A 109 2.43 13.37 -15.82
C LEU A 109 2.21 14.38 -14.69
N LYS A 110 0.98 14.90 -14.55
CA LYS A 110 0.59 15.82 -13.48
C LYS A 110 0.88 15.25 -12.10
N GLY A 111 0.50 13.99 -11.85
CA GLY A 111 0.72 13.31 -10.57
C GLY A 111 2.21 13.12 -10.24
N MET A 112 3.02 12.81 -11.25
CA MET A 112 4.48 12.69 -11.10
C MET A 112 5.11 14.03 -10.70
N ILE A 113 4.82 15.11 -11.43
CA ILE A 113 5.36 16.45 -11.13
C ILE A 113 4.81 16.97 -9.80
N ARG A 114 3.51 16.75 -9.52
CA ARG A 114 2.90 17.10 -8.23
C ARG A 114 3.62 16.43 -7.06
N SER A 115 3.96 15.15 -7.18
CA SER A 115 4.68 14.43 -6.11
C SER A 115 6.03 15.06 -5.79
N VAL A 116 6.76 15.51 -6.83
CA VAL A 116 8.04 16.22 -6.67
C VAL A 116 7.82 17.58 -6.00
N VAL A 117 6.85 18.36 -6.45
CA VAL A 117 6.51 19.65 -5.84
C VAL A 117 6.11 19.48 -4.37
N GLU A 118 5.28 18.49 -4.07
CA GLU A 118 4.83 18.22 -2.70
C GLU A 118 5.99 17.88 -1.77
N ALA A 119 6.92 17.05 -2.24
CA ALA A 119 8.11 16.67 -1.50
C ALA A 119 9.10 17.83 -1.36
N ALA A 120 9.33 18.60 -2.41
CA ALA A 120 10.31 19.70 -2.40
C ALA A 120 9.86 20.87 -1.52
N THR A 121 8.55 21.10 -1.43
CA THR A 121 7.97 22.22 -0.66
C THR A 121 7.45 21.83 0.73
N ASN A 122 7.57 20.55 1.12
CA ASN A 122 6.91 20.00 2.31
C ASN A 122 5.40 20.33 2.36
N SER A 123 4.72 20.36 1.20
CA SER A 123 3.27 20.58 1.08
C SER A 123 2.47 19.56 1.90
N CYS A 124 1.15 19.72 2.03
CA CYS A 124 0.32 18.76 2.76
C CYS A 124 0.28 17.38 2.10
N TYR A 125 -0.13 16.35 2.84
CA TYR A 125 -0.54 15.07 2.27
C TYR A 125 -1.99 15.16 1.80
N ALA A 126 -2.21 15.65 0.58
CA ALA A 126 -3.55 15.91 0.07
C ALA A 126 -4.44 14.67 -0.07
N VAL A 127 -3.85 13.47 -0.14
CA VAL A 127 -4.56 12.18 -0.10
C VAL A 127 -4.03 11.42 1.10
N PHE A 128 -4.65 11.66 2.25
CA PHE A 128 -4.29 11.03 3.52
C PHE A 128 -5.57 10.72 4.27
N ASP A 129 -5.68 9.47 4.72
CA ASP A 129 -6.77 9.02 5.58
C ASP A 129 -6.20 8.95 7.01
N PRO A 130 -6.51 9.93 7.88
CA PRO A 130 -5.97 9.97 9.24
C PRO A 130 -6.65 8.97 10.17
N GLU A 131 -7.88 8.56 9.84
CA GLU A 131 -8.79 7.77 10.67
C GLU A 131 -8.44 6.28 10.90
N PRO A 132 -7.70 5.56 10.02
CA PRO A 132 -7.64 4.12 10.14
C PRO A 132 -6.75 3.72 11.32
N HIS A 133 -7.39 3.23 12.38
CA HIS A 133 -6.73 2.32 13.31
C HIS A 133 -6.47 1.00 12.59
N TYR A 134 -5.22 0.74 12.23
CA TYR A 134 -4.89 -0.54 11.61
C TYR A 134 -5.05 -1.68 12.60
N SER A 135 -5.39 -2.87 12.09
CA SER A 135 -5.47 -4.06 12.92
C SER A 135 -4.26 -4.98 12.72
N HIS A 136 -3.78 -5.58 13.82
CA HIS A 136 -2.62 -6.46 13.84
C HIS A 136 -2.93 -7.80 14.52
N ARG A 137 -2.19 -8.86 14.16
CA ARG A 137 -2.25 -10.15 14.85
C ARG A 137 -1.07 -10.25 15.80
N PRO A 138 -1.28 -10.34 17.12
CA PRO A 138 -0.18 -10.62 18.04
C PRO A 138 0.26 -12.08 17.93
N LEU A 139 1.39 -12.40 18.58
CA LEU A 139 1.88 -13.77 18.67
C LEU A 139 0.80 -14.71 19.20
N PRO A 140 0.61 -15.89 18.58
CA PRO A 140 -0.50 -16.78 18.92
C PRO A 140 -0.35 -17.31 20.34
N LYS A 141 -1.12 -16.74 21.27
CA LYS A 141 -1.42 -17.32 22.57
C LYS A 141 -2.87 -17.81 22.53
N PRO A 142 -3.17 -19.03 23.01
CA PRO A 142 -4.55 -19.48 23.13
C PRO A 142 -5.34 -18.51 24.03
N LEU A 143 -6.40 -17.92 23.49
CA LEU A 143 -7.27 -17.02 24.24
C LEU A 143 -8.40 -17.82 24.90
N ALA A 144 -8.82 -17.36 26.07
CA ALA A 144 -10.03 -17.84 26.71
C ALA A 144 -11.27 -17.40 25.91
N MET A 145 -12.38 -18.10 26.11
CA MET A 145 -13.66 -17.76 25.49
C MET A 145 -14.70 -17.42 26.54
N GLY A 146 -15.65 -16.57 26.16
CA GLY A 146 -16.79 -16.22 26.98
C GLY A 146 -18.01 -15.95 26.12
N ILE A 147 -19.17 -15.86 26.77
CA ILE A 147 -20.40 -15.38 26.15
C ILE A 147 -20.64 -13.94 26.62
N VAL A 148 -21.01 -13.05 25.71
CA VAL A 148 -21.39 -11.69 26.08
C VAL A 148 -22.88 -11.61 26.41
N LYS A 149 -23.21 -10.74 27.35
CA LYS A 149 -24.58 -10.41 27.74
C LYS A 149 -24.76 -8.89 27.79
N LYS A 150 -25.86 -8.40 27.23
CA LYS A 150 -26.24 -6.98 27.26
C LYS A 150 -27.37 -6.79 28.27
N ALA A 151 -27.13 -5.98 29.30
CA ALA A 151 -28.13 -5.60 30.30
C ALA A 151 -28.04 -4.09 30.56
N ASP A 152 -29.16 -3.37 30.47
CA ASP A 152 -29.26 -1.92 30.79
C ASP A 152 -28.15 -1.07 30.16
N ASN A 153 -27.90 -1.28 28.86
CA ASN A 153 -26.82 -0.67 28.06
C ASN A 153 -25.38 -1.02 28.45
N ASN A 154 -25.17 -1.89 29.44
CA ASN A 154 -23.86 -2.40 29.81
C ASN A 154 -23.60 -3.76 29.19
N TRP A 155 -22.36 -3.96 28.74
CA TRP A 155 -21.88 -5.22 28.23
C TRP A 155 -21.14 -5.98 29.33
N THR A 156 -21.51 -7.24 29.53
CA THR A 156 -20.80 -8.14 30.43
C THR A 156 -20.33 -9.38 29.68
N LEU A 157 -19.26 -9.99 30.14
CA LEU A 157 -18.72 -11.23 29.61
C LEU A 157 -18.68 -12.28 30.71
N GLU A 158 -19.29 -13.43 30.45
CA GLU A 158 -19.23 -14.61 31.32
C GLU A 158 -18.22 -15.59 30.73
N LYS A 159 -17.18 -15.93 31.51
CA LYS A 159 -16.12 -16.85 31.08
C LYS A 159 -16.66 -18.26 30.92
N MET A 160 -16.24 -18.94 29.85
CA MET A 160 -16.68 -20.29 29.53
C MET A 160 -15.50 -21.26 29.40
N GLU A 161 -15.78 -22.54 29.54
CA GLU A 161 -14.87 -23.61 29.16
C GLU A 161 -15.00 -23.95 27.67
N SER A 162 -14.02 -24.67 27.14
CA SER A 162 -14.02 -25.04 25.73
C SER A 162 -13.44 -26.40 25.41
N ALA A 163 -14.07 -27.08 24.45
CA ALA A 163 -13.59 -28.32 23.86
C ALA A 163 -13.33 -28.15 22.36
N ARG A 164 -12.37 -28.92 21.83
CA ARG A 164 -12.14 -29.04 20.38
C ARG A 164 -13.24 -29.90 19.76
N VAL A 165 -13.64 -29.56 18.54
CA VAL A 165 -14.57 -30.35 17.74
C VAL A 165 -13.95 -30.58 16.36
N LYS A 166 -13.76 -31.84 15.97
CA LYS A 166 -13.22 -32.19 14.64
C LYS A 166 -14.27 -31.92 13.55
N PHE A 167 -13.82 -31.55 12.35
CA PHE A 167 -14.73 -31.28 11.24
C PHE A 167 -15.58 -32.49 10.86
N ASP A 168 -15.01 -33.69 10.84
CA ASP A 168 -15.74 -34.92 10.52
C ASP A 168 -16.94 -35.13 11.46
N LEU A 169 -16.80 -34.76 12.74
CA LEU A 169 -17.89 -34.85 13.71
C LEU A 169 -19.00 -33.83 13.43
N ILE A 170 -18.65 -32.65 12.90
CA ILE A 170 -19.61 -31.61 12.49
C ILE A 170 -20.35 -32.03 11.23
N GLU A 171 -19.65 -32.63 10.26
CA GLU A 171 -20.26 -33.17 9.04
C GLU A 171 -21.26 -34.28 9.35
N LEU A 172 -20.92 -35.19 10.28
CA LEU A 172 -21.84 -36.20 10.78
C LEU A 172 -23.06 -35.57 11.48
N TYR A 173 -22.85 -34.50 12.24
CA TYR A 173 -23.92 -33.77 12.92
C TYR A 173 -24.86 -33.05 11.93
N GLN A 174 -24.31 -32.38 10.91
CA GLN A 174 -25.05 -31.74 9.82
C GLN A 174 -25.91 -32.75 9.06
N LYS A 175 -25.35 -33.92 8.74
CA LYS A 175 -26.09 -34.99 8.06
C LYS A 175 -27.30 -35.46 8.87
N LYS A 176 -27.19 -35.49 10.21
CA LYS A 176 -28.32 -35.83 11.09
C LYS A 176 -29.34 -34.70 11.21
N LEU A 177 -28.90 -33.44 11.18
CA LEU A 177 -29.77 -32.26 11.21
C LEU A 177 -30.55 -32.06 9.91
N GLY A 178 -30.04 -32.53 8.77
CA GLY A 178 -30.62 -32.28 7.45
C GLY A 178 -30.46 -30.82 6.97
N ARG A 179 -29.67 -30.01 7.68
CA ARG A 179 -29.35 -28.62 7.33
C ARG A 179 -27.93 -28.26 7.75
N ALA A 180 -27.43 -27.15 7.22
CA ALA A 180 -26.20 -26.55 7.72
C ALA A 180 -26.32 -26.17 9.20
N VAL A 181 -25.20 -26.26 9.90
CA VAL A 181 -25.09 -25.85 11.30
C VAL A 181 -24.97 -24.34 11.39
N ALA A 182 -25.70 -23.73 12.32
CA ALA A 182 -25.63 -22.29 12.54
C ALA A 182 -24.28 -21.89 13.18
N PRO A 183 -23.79 -20.65 12.99
CA PRO A 183 -22.49 -20.21 13.52
C PRO A 183 -22.33 -20.35 15.03
N GLN A 184 -23.43 -20.24 15.78
CA GLN A 184 -23.50 -20.38 17.23
C GLN A 184 -24.70 -21.27 17.60
N GLU A 185 -24.63 -22.56 17.30
CA GLU A 185 -25.74 -23.50 17.52
C GLU A 185 -25.72 -24.10 18.93
N ARG A 186 -26.84 -24.00 19.66
CA ARG A 186 -26.99 -24.64 20.97
C ARG A 186 -27.13 -26.15 20.81
N ILE A 187 -26.24 -26.90 21.47
CA ILE A 187 -26.16 -28.36 21.34
C ILE A 187 -25.79 -29.02 22.67
N ALA A 188 -25.93 -30.34 22.72
CA ALA A 188 -25.36 -31.18 23.78
C ALA A 188 -24.14 -31.95 23.24
N ALA A 189 -23.01 -31.92 23.95
CA ALA A 189 -21.80 -32.61 23.57
C ALA A 189 -21.30 -33.59 24.65
N LYS A 190 -20.82 -34.75 24.23
CA LYS A 190 -20.08 -35.67 25.10
C LYS A 190 -18.58 -35.35 25.01
N LEU A 191 -17.96 -35.06 26.15
CA LEU A 191 -16.58 -34.60 26.23
C LEU A 191 -15.65 -35.71 26.73
N GLN A 192 -14.41 -35.70 26.24
CA GLN A 192 -13.33 -36.53 26.74
C GLN A 192 -12.06 -35.68 26.92
N THR A 193 -11.23 -36.06 27.89
CA THR A 193 -9.93 -35.43 28.08
C THR A 193 -8.89 -36.16 27.21
N VAL A 194 -8.16 -35.41 26.40
CA VAL A 194 -7.10 -35.93 25.51
C VAL A 194 -5.79 -35.25 25.87
N GLU A 195 -4.73 -36.04 25.98
CA GLU A 195 -3.37 -35.53 26.10
C GLU A 195 -2.79 -35.22 24.72
N THR A 196 -2.22 -34.03 24.56
CA THR A 196 -1.51 -33.67 23.32
C THR A 196 -0.10 -33.21 23.63
N SER A 197 0.88 -33.74 22.91
CA SER A 197 2.30 -33.40 23.05
C SER A 197 2.75 -32.47 21.91
N GLY A 198 3.46 -31.40 22.25
CA GLY A 198 4.03 -30.48 21.27
C GLY A 198 5.18 -29.64 21.84
N ARG A 199 6.33 -29.63 21.15
CA ARG A 199 7.56 -28.92 21.57
C ARG A 199 7.97 -29.18 23.04
N GLY A 200 7.94 -30.44 23.46
CA GLY A 200 8.43 -30.86 24.79
C GLY A 200 7.51 -30.54 25.97
N ARG A 201 6.24 -30.17 25.75
CA ARG A 201 5.21 -30.03 26.80
C ARG A 201 3.96 -30.85 26.45
N SER A 202 3.44 -31.57 27.45
CA SER A 202 2.10 -32.20 27.39
C SER A 202 1.04 -31.20 27.86
N VAL A 203 -0.05 -31.10 27.11
CA VAL A 203 -1.22 -30.28 27.46
C VAL A 203 -2.47 -31.14 27.39
N MET A 204 -3.21 -31.21 28.51
CA MET A 204 -4.51 -31.86 28.60
C MET A 204 -5.59 -30.94 28.05
N LEU A 205 -6.42 -31.44 27.13
CA LEU A 205 -7.44 -30.66 26.45
C LEU A 205 -8.75 -31.45 26.39
N GLN A 206 -9.88 -30.74 26.40
CA GLN A 206 -11.19 -31.35 26.15
C GLN A 206 -11.45 -31.48 24.64
N GLU A 207 -11.96 -32.62 24.22
CA GLU A 207 -12.42 -32.91 22.86
C GLU A 207 -13.85 -33.46 22.88
N ALA A 208 -14.70 -32.99 21.97
CA ALA A 208 -16.04 -33.54 21.78
C ALA A 208 -15.97 -34.82 20.95
N THR A 209 -16.62 -35.88 21.44
CA THR A 209 -16.73 -37.18 20.73
C THR A 209 -18.07 -37.38 20.05
N MET A 210 -19.13 -36.76 20.59
CA MET A 210 -20.48 -36.87 20.05
C MET A 210 -21.24 -35.55 20.25
N LEU A 211 -22.05 -35.18 19.27
CA LEU A 211 -22.93 -33.99 19.27
C LEU A 211 -24.39 -34.42 19.11
N LYS A 212 -25.30 -33.74 19.82
CA LYS A 212 -26.76 -33.91 19.71
C LYS A 212 -27.45 -32.54 19.65
N PRO A 213 -28.55 -32.39 18.88
CA PRO A 213 -29.38 -31.18 18.96
C PRO A 213 -29.91 -31.00 20.38
N LEU A 214 -30.09 -29.75 20.81
CA LEU A 214 -30.65 -29.43 22.12
C LEU A 214 -31.53 -28.17 22.00
N GLY A 215 -32.84 -28.33 22.17
CA GLY A 215 -33.78 -27.20 22.25
C GLY A 215 -33.62 -26.38 23.53
N GLU A 216 -34.15 -25.16 23.56
CA GLU A 216 -33.98 -24.24 24.71
C GLU A 216 -34.55 -24.79 26.02
N LYS A 217 -35.64 -25.57 25.94
CA LYS A 217 -36.39 -26.16 27.07
C LYS A 217 -36.18 -27.67 27.22
N GLU A 218 -35.31 -28.28 26.42
CA GLU A 218 -35.05 -29.72 26.49
C GLU A 218 -34.05 -30.07 27.60
N ALA A 219 -34.31 -31.18 28.29
CA ALA A 219 -33.39 -31.71 29.29
C ALA A 219 -32.10 -32.22 28.61
N VAL A 220 -30.96 -31.94 29.24
CA VAL A 220 -29.65 -32.39 28.74
C VAL A 220 -29.56 -33.91 28.87
N PRO A 221 -29.23 -34.65 27.79
CA PRO A 221 -29.11 -36.10 27.87
C PRO A 221 -28.03 -36.54 28.88
N ALA A 222 -28.26 -37.67 29.55
CA ALA A 222 -27.31 -38.21 30.53
C ALA A 222 -25.91 -38.42 29.91
N GLY A 223 -24.87 -37.91 30.59
CA GLY A 223 -23.48 -37.98 30.13
C GLY A 223 -23.09 -36.95 29.06
N PHE A 224 -23.95 -35.97 28.78
CA PHE A 224 -23.66 -34.83 27.90
C PHE A 224 -23.60 -33.53 28.68
N VAL A 225 -22.90 -32.56 28.12
CA VAL A 225 -22.84 -31.17 28.59
C VAL A 225 -23.55 -30.29 27.58
N ALA A 226 -24.42 -29.39 28.06
CA ALA A 226 -25.06 -28.39 27.21
C ALA A 226 -24.13 -27.19 26.98
N GLY A 227 -24.15 -26.67 25.76
CA GLY A 227 -23.36 -25.52 25.38
C GLY A 227 -23.66 -25.09 23.95
N TRP A 228 -22.69 -24.42 23.34
CA TRP A 228 -22.83 -23.86 22.00
C TRP A 228 -21.65 -24.26 21.13
N LEU A 229 -21.94 -24.71 19.91
CA LEU A 229 -20.94 -24.91 18.89
C LEU A 229 -20.67 -23.58 18.19
N LYS A 230 -19.45 -23.07 18.34
CA LYS A 230 -18.95 -21.92 17.57
C LYS A 230 -18.31 -22.46 16.28
N ALA A 231 -19.09 -22.47 15.21
CA ALA A 231 -18.69 -22.95 13.89
C ALA A 231 -18.35 -21.76 12.99
N THR A 232 -17.05 -21.53 12.72
CA THR A 232 -16.61 -20.39 11.88
C THR A 232 -16.11 -20.78 10.49
N GLY A 233 -16.15 -22.06 10.13
CA GLY A 233 -15.72 -22.55 8.81
C GLY A 233 -14.19 -22.62 8.64
N ARG A 234 -13.75 -23.04 7.45
CA ARG A 234 -12.33 -23.19 7.08
C ARG A 234 -11.75 -21.95 6.38
N ASP A 235 -12.58 -21.11 5.76
CA ASP A 235 -12.09 -20.04 4.86
C ASP A 235 -11.28 -18.93 5.54
N LEU A 236 -11.56 -18.58 6.80
CA LEU A 236 -10.75 -17.59 7.55
C LEU A 236 -9.34 -18.09 7.92
N ILE A 237 -9.15 -19.42 8.00
CA ILE A 237 -7.92 -20.05 8.49
C ILE A 237 -7.72 -21.36 7.73
N GLU A 238 -6.97 -21.28 6.64
CA GLU A 238 -6.69 -22.36 5.66
C GLU A 238 -6.22 -23.69 6.29
N ASN A 239 -5.57 -23.63 7.46
CA ASN A 239 -5.05 -24.78 8.21
C ASN A 239 -5.87 -25.14 9.46
N LYS A 240 -7.12 -24.67 9.58
CA LYS A 240 -7.96 -24.96 10.73
C LYS A 240 -8.33 -26.44 10.74
N LYS A 241 -8.07 -27.11 11.87
CA LYS A 241 -8.37 -28.54 12.08
C LYS A 241 -9.56 -28.80 13.01
N HIS A 242 -9.94 -27.81 13.80
CA HIS A 242 -10.97 -27.95 14.83
C HIS A 242 -11.82 -26.69 14.95
N GLU A 243 -13.12 -26.88 15.18
CA GLU A 243 -14.03 -25.87 15.75
C GLU A 243 -14.03 -25.94 17.27
N ARG A 244 -14.83 -25.07 17.90
CA ARG A 244 -14.95 -25.01 19.35
C ARG A 244 -16.38 -25.26 19.82
N PHE A 245 -16.49 -26.12 20.83
CA PHE A 245 -17.69 -26.23 21.66
C PHE A 245 -17.44 -25.49 22.96
N VAL A 246 -18.34 -24.58 23.32
CA VAL A 246 -18.21 -23.65 24.45
C VAL A 246 -19.32 -23.95 25.45
N TYR A 247 -18.97 -24.13 26.71
CA TYR A 247 -19.93 -24.55 27.74
C TYR A 247 -19.65 -23.88 29.10
N PRO A 248 -20.67 -23.74 29.97
CA PRO A 248 -20.50 -23.16 31.30
C PRO A 248 -19.49 -23.96 32.13
N SER A 249 -18.66 -23.26 32.89
CA SER A 249 -17.78 -23.90 33.87
C SER A 249 -18.61 -24.63 34.93
N SER A 250 -18.07 -25.73 35.45
CA SER A 250 -18.72 -26.53 36.51
C SER A 250 -18.88 -25.80 37.86
N GLY A 251 -18.17 -24.67 38.05
CA GLY A 251 -18.26 -23.80 39.23
C GLY A 251 -18.81 -22.39 38.93
N ARG A 252 -18.66 -21.46 39.88
CA ARG A 252 -19.09 -20.05 39.69
C ARG A 252 -18.28 -19.40 38.59
N SER A 253 -18.89 -19.19 37.41
CA SER A 253 -18.23 -18.50 36.31
C SER A 253 -17.89 -17.05 36.67
N ARG A 254 -16.68 -16.64 36.31
CA ARG A 254 -16.22 -15.27 36.48
C ARG A 254 -16.89 -14.38 35.43
N ARG A 255 -17.51 -13.30 35.90
CA ARG A 255 -18.13 -12.28 35.06
C ARG A 255 -17.27 -11.02 35.06
N TYR A 256 -17.20 -10.37 33.90
CA TYR A 256 -16.46 -9.14 33.69
C TYR A 256 -17.39 -8.10 33.09
N THR A 257 -17.19 -6.84 33.45
CA THR A 257 -17.79 -5.71 32.74
C THR A 257 -16.87 -5.32 31.59
N LEU A 258 -17.44 -5.18 30.40
CA LEU A 258 -16.71 -4.73 29.21
C LEU A 258 -16.76 -3.20 29.14
N SER A 259 -15.62 -2.58 28.85
CA SER A 259 -15.58 -1.14 28.62
C SER A 259 -16.15 -0.79 27.23
N ASN A 260 -16.68 0.42 27.07
CA ASN A 260 -17.16 0.92 25.79
C ASN A 260 -16.07 0.87 24.71
N LYS A 261 -14.81 1.14 25.08
CA LYS A 261 -13.66 1.06 24.16
C LYS A 261 -13.48 -0.36 23.61
N VAL A 262 -13.49 -1.38 24.46
CA VAL A 262 -13.30 -2.78 24.03
C VAL A 262 -14.38 -3.24 23.06
N VAL A 263 -15.63 -2.83 23.30
CA VAL A 263 -16.75 -3.13 22.40
C VAL A 263 -16.61 -2.39 21.07
N SER A 264 -16.25 -1.10 21.12
CA SER A 264 -16.01 -0.27 19.93
C SER A 264 -14.88 -0.84 19.06
N ASP A 265 -13.73 -1.17 19.66
CA ASP A 265 -12.57 -1.72 18.97
C ASP A 265 -12.92 -3.05 18.27
N TYR A 266 -13.68 -3.91 18.96
CA TYR A 266 -14.14 -5.18 18.40
C TYR A 266 -15.04 -5.00 17.18
N ASN A 267 -16.00 -4.07 17.26
CA ASN A 267 -16.92 -3.77 16.16
C ASN A 267 -16.19 -3.20 14.94
N GLU A 268 -15.19 -2.33 15.14
CA GLU A 268 -14.37 -1.81 14.04
C GLU A 268 -13.53 -2.91 13.38
N VAL A 269 -12.97 -3.86 14.15
CA VAL A 269 -12.30 -5.04 13.57
C VAL A 269 -13.27 -5.90 12.74
N LEU A 270 -14.52 -6.09 13.20
CA LEU A 270 -15.54 -6.83 12.45
C LEU A 270 -15.92 -6.12 11.14
N LYS A 271 -16.07 -4.79 11.19
CA LYS A 271 -16.35 -3.95 10.02
C LYS A 271 -15.22 -4.03 8.99
N GLU A 272 -13.96 -4.03 9.43
CA GLU A 272 -12.81 -4.23 8.53
C GLU A 272 -12.86 -5.62 7.86
N GLN A 273 -13.22 -6.66 8.61
CA GLN A 273 -13.37 -8.02 8.07
C GLN A 273 -14.54 -8.12 7.09
N ARG A 274 -15.67 -7.46 7.39
CA ARG A 274 -16.84 -7.41 6.52
C ARG A 274 -16.49 -6.83 5.15
N LYS A 275 -15.81 -5.68 5.14
CA LYS A 275 -15.37 -5.03 3.89
C LYS A 275 -14.49 -5.96 3.05
N ARG A 276 -13.58 -6.73 3.68
CA ARG A 276 -12.71 -7.70 2.98
C ARG A 276 -13.54 -8.81 2.33
N VAL A 277 -14.46 -9.41 3.08
CA VAL A 277 -15.35 -10.47 2.55
C VAL A 277 -16.25 -9.93 1.45
N GLU A 278 -16.81 -8.74 1.59
CA GLU A 278 -17.63 -8.09 0.55
C GLU A 278 -16.82 -7.81 -0.73
N LEU A 279 -15.55 -7.41 -0.62
CA LEU A 279 -14.66 -7.23 -1.77
C LEU A 279 -14.33 -8.56 -2.46
N GLU A 280 -14.15 -9.64 -1.70
CA GLU A 280 -13.87 -11.00 -2.22
C GLU A 280 -15.12 -11.67 -2.82
N THR A 281 -16.32 -11.32 -2.35
CA THR A 281 -17.59 -11.94 -2.76
C THR A 281 -18.35 -11.15 -3.82
N LYS A 282 -17.98 -9.90 -4.10
CA LYS A 282 -18.54 -9.16 -5.23
C LYS A 282 -18.22 -9.93 -6.52
N PRO A 283 -19.23 -10.38 -7.29
CA PRO A 283 -18.98 -10.80 -8.65
C PRO A 283 -18.34 -9.62 -9.38
N GLN A 284 -17.20 -9.85 -10.04
CA GLN A 284 -16.65 -8.83 -10.93
C GLN A 284 -17.76 -8.43 -11.92
N PRO A 285 -17.96 -7.13 -12.20
CA PRO A 285 -19.00 -6.71 -13.12
C PRO A 285 -18.70 -7.34 -14.48
N SER A 286 -19.44 -8.38 -14.84
CA SER A 286 -19.67 -8.69 -16.24
C SER A 286 -20.56 -7.56 -16.74
N GLU A 287 -19.96 -6.51 -17.27
CA GLU A 287 -20.69 -5.62 -18.16
C GLU A 287 -21.30 -6.51 -19.25
N LYS A 288 -22.62 -6.40 -19.40
CA LYS A 288 -23.43 -7.24 -20.28
C LYS A 288 -22.89 -7.11 -21.70
N VAL A 289 -22.06 -8.06 -22.12
CA VAL A 289 -21.81 -8.31 -23.53
C VAL A 289 -23.12 -8.85 -24.08
N GLY A 290 -23.73 -8.10 -25.00
CA GLY A 290 -24.87 -8.56 -25.78
C GLY A 290 -24.45 -9.76 -26.63
N GLY A 291 -24.69 -10.96 -26.12
CA GLY A 291 -24.50 -12.22 -26.82
C GLY A 291 -25.39 -13.27 -26.15
N ASN A 292 -26.33 -13.83 -26.91
CA ASN A 292 -27.28 -14.85 -26.45
C ASN A 292 -26.61 -16.23 -26.30
N ASP A 293 -25.57 -16.32 -25.49
CA ASP A 293 -25.03 -17.63 -25.08
C ASP A 293 -25.52 -17.92 -23.66
N HIS A 294 -26.61 -18.70 -23.60
CA HIS A 294 -27.04 -19.29 -22.35
C HIS A 294 -25.96 -20.26 -21.86
N PRO A 295 -25.47 -20.14 -20.62
CA PRO A 295 -24.50 -21.08 -20.07
C PRO A 295 -25.10 -22.48 -20.06
N THR A 296 -24.29 -23.48 -20.43
CA THR A 296 -24.77 -24.86 -20.51
C THR A 296 -25.09 -25.40 -19.10
N GLY A 297 -26.08 -26.29 -18.99
CA GLY A 297 -26.54 -26.83 -17.71
C GLY A 297 -25.46 -27.56 -16.88
N ASN A 298 -24.32 -27.92 -17.48
CA ASN A 298 -23.17 -28.47 -16.79
C ASN A 298 -22.26 -27.40 -16.18
N GLU A 299 -22.03 -26.26 -16.85
CA GLU A 299 -21.26 -25.14 -16.30
C GLU A 299 -21.98 -24.48 -15.12
N GLN A 300 -23.31 -24.44 -15.17
CA GLN A 300 -24.12 -23.96 -14.05
C GLN A 300 -24.10 -24.95 -12.88
N LYS A 301 -24.11 -26.27 -13.15
CA LYS A 301 -23.94 -27.32 -12.13
C LYS A 301 -22.52 -27.40 -11.58
N GLU A 302 -21.48 -27.09 -12.36
CA GLU A 302 -20.09 -27.01 -11.90
C GLU A 302 -19.83 -25.73 -11.10
N ARG A 303 -20.36 -24.57 -11.53
CA ARG A 303 -20.35 -23.35 -10.70
C ARG A 303 -21.16 -23.51 -9.42
N GLU A 304 -22.28 -24.23 -9.46
CA GLU A 304 -23.04 -24.59 -8.27
C GLU A 304 -22.30 -25.62 -7.41
N ARG A 305 -21.59 -26.60 -7.98
CA ARG A 305 -20.78 -27.58 -7.23
C ARG A 305 -19.53 -26.96 -6.61
N GLN A 306 -18.87 -26.03 -7.31
CA GLN A 306 -17.76 -25.23 -6.79
C GLN A 306 -18.26 -24.23 -5.71
N ASN A 307 -19.49 -23.72 -5.82
CA ASN A 307 -20.12 -22.92 -4.75
C ASN A 307 -20.76 -23.75 -3.62
N LYS A 308 -21.03 -25.05 -3.82
CA LYS A 308 -21.72 -25.93 -2.86
C LYS A 308 -20.78 -26.70 -1.94
N ASN A 309 -19.47 -26.64 -2.15
CA ASN A 309 -18.51 -27.24 -1.22
C ASN A 309 -17.52 -26.21 -0.69
N ILE A 310 -17.42 -26.22 0.64
CA ILE A 310 -16.47 -25.53 1.51
C ILE A 310 -17.02 -24.24 2.14
N TYR A 311 -17.13 -24.32 3.46
CA TYR A 311 -17.72 -23.41 4.43
C TYR A 311 -17.34 -21.92 4.27
N LYS A 312 -18.14 -21.17 3.49
CA LYS A 312 -18.20 -19.70 3.56
C LYS A 312 -18.28 -19.29 5.03
N THR A 313 -17.29 -18.51 5.46
CA THR A 313 -17.22 -17.99 6.83
C THR A 313 -18.54 -17.31 7.19
N GLN A 314 -19.18 -17.80 8.23
CA GLN A 314 -20.36 -17.16 8.80
C GLN A 314 -20.00 -16.68 10.20
N LEU A 315 -19.71 -15.38 10.31
CA LEU A 315 -19.87 -14.71 11.59
C LEU A 315 -21.38 -14.60 11.84
N ALA A 316 -21.81 -14.82 13.09
CA ALA A 316 -23.22 -14.67 13.44
C ALA A 316 -23.69 -13.23 13.18
N HIS A 317 -22.84 -12.27 13.57
CA HIS A 317 -23.12 -10.85 13.50
C HIS A 317 -21.85 -10.08 13.10
N TRP A 318 -22.04 -8.93 12.45
CA TRP A 318 -20.96 -8.01 12.06
C TRP A 318 -20.74 -6.87 13.07
N GLU A 319 -21.47 -6.92 14.18
CA GLU A 319 -21.34 -6.08 15.37
C GLU A 319 -21.61 -6.98 16.59
N LEU A 320 -21.06 -6.63 17.75
CA LEU A 320 -21.28 -7.37 18.99
C LEU A 320 -22.77 -7.38 19.35
N THR A 321 -23.33 -8.58 19.46
CA THR A 321 -24.74 -8.81 19.79
C THR A 321 -24.85 -9.59 21.11
N ASP A 322 -25.97 -9.42 21.81
CA ASP A 322 -26.28 -10.21 23.01
C ASP A 322 -26.20 -11.71 22.70
N GLY A 323 -25.53 -12.48 23.58
CA GLY A 323 -25.32 -13.91 23.40
C GLY A 323 -24.14 -14.30 22.51
N ASP A 324 -23.38 -13.36 21.95
CA ASP A 324 -22.22 -13.70 21.12
C ASP A 324 -21.11 -14.40 21.91
N ILE A 325 -20.59 -15.49 21.34
CA ILE A 325 -19.42 -16.19 21.87
C ILE A 325 -18.16 -15.54 21.29
N VAL A 326 -17.30 -15.05 22.16
CA VAL A 326 -16.08 -14.32 21.79
C VAL A 326 -14.85 -14.92 22.46
N TYR A 327 -13.71 -14.78 21.81
CA TYR A 327 -12.40 -14.92 22.45
C TYR A 327 -12.06 -13.61 23.16
N PHE A 328 -11.34 -13.66 24.26
CA PHE A 328 -10.96 -12.46 24.99
C PHE A 328 -9.55 -12.51 25.55
N LYS A 329 -8.95 -11.34 25.73
CA LYS A 329 -7.68 -11.12 26.42
C LYS A 329 -7.95 -10.45 27.77
N GLU A 330 -7.43 -11.05 28.84
CA GLU A 330 -7.55 -10.57 30.21
C GLU A 330 -6.16 -10.13 30.72
N GLU A 331 -6.08 -8.92 31.27
CA GLU A 331 -4.91 -8.38 31.98
C GLU A 331 -5.39 -7.71 33.27
N ASP A 332 -4.70 -7.94 34.39
CA ASP A 332 -5.02 -7.38 35.71
C ASP A 332 -6.51 -7.43 36.05
N THR A 333 -7.14 -8.58 35.80
CA THR A 333 -8.57 -8.86 36.04
C THR A 333 -9.58 -8.07 35.20
N LYS A 334 -9.11 -7.33 34.19
CA LYS A 334 -9.95 -6.60 33.22
C LYS A 334 -9.85 -7.23 31.84
N ILE A 335 -10.94 -7.14 31.09
CA ILE A 335 -10.92 -7.49 29.67
C ILE A 335 -10.38 -6.29 28.90
N ILE A 336 -9.31 -6.52 28.14
CA ILE A 336 -8.65 -5.47 27.35
C ILE A 336 -8.89 -5.62 25.84
N ALA A 337 -9.35 -6.79 25.38
CA ALA A 337 -9.67 -6.99 23.98
C ALA A 337 -10.61 -8.19 23.76
N LEU A 338 -11.40 -8.14 22.68
CA LEU A 338 -12.24 -9.24 22.19
C LEU A 338 -11.80 -9.69 20.80
N GLY A 339 -12.17 -10.92 20.43
CA GLY A 339 -11.83 -11.52 19.15
C GLY A 339 -12.88 -12.51 18.67
N ALA A 340 -13.19 -12.47 17.37
CA ALA A 340 -14.19 -13.39 16.79
C ALA A 340 -13.61 -14.79 16.54
N VAL A 341 -12.28 -14.88 16.43
CA VAL A 341 -11.50 -16.11 16.16
C VAL A 341 -10.37 -16.27 17.17
N ALA A 342 -9.82 -17.48 17.27
CA ALA A 342 -8.81 -17.84 18.28
C ALA A 342 -7.47 -17.09 18.16
N VAL A 343 -7.12 -16.63 16.96
CA VAL A 343 -5.98 -15.73 16.71
C VAL A 343 -6.54 -14.45 16.08
N PRO A 344 -7.17 -13.61 16.91
CA PRO A 344 -7.88 -12.44 16.39
C PRO A 344 -6.91 -11.35 15.96
N ARG A 345 -7.47 -10.37 15.26
CA ARG A 345 -6.83 -9.08 15.04
C ARG A 345 -7.30 -8.11 16.10
N TYR A 346 -6.41 -7.23 16.55
CA TYR A 346 -6.71 -6.13 17.45
C TYR A 346 -6.36 -4.82 16.77
N LEU A 347 -7.10 -3.75 17.06
CA LEU A 347 -6.71 -2.41 16.64
C LEU A 347 -5.44 -1.99 17.35
N TYR A 348 -4.58 -1.27 16.65
CA TYR A 348 -3.54 -0.47 17.30
C TYR A 348 -4.15 0.66 18.12
N GLU A 349 -3.45 1.07 19.17
CA GLU A 349 -3.91 2.12 20.09
C GLU A 349 -4.09 3.47 19.39
N ASN A 350 -3.13 3.85 18.54
CA ASN A 350 -3.11 5.16 17.88
C ASN A 350 -3.46 5.01 16.39
N SER A 351 -4.16 6.01 15.86
CA SER A 351 -4.48 6.13 14.43
C SER A 351 -3.26 6.60 13.62
N LEU A 352 -3.30 6.46 12.29
CA LEU A 352 -2.22 6.93 11.43
C LEU A 352 -2.05 8.46 11.51
N GLY A 353 -3.15 9.20 11.65
CA GLY A 353 -3.14 10.66 11.73
C GLY A 353 -2.39 11.22 12.93
N GLU A 354 -2.37 10.51 14.05
CA GLU A 354 -1.66 10.94 15.26
C GLU A 354 -0.14 11.04 15.06
N TYR A 355 0.43 10.33 14.09
CA TYR A 355 1.85 10.36 13.77
C TYR A 355 2.21 11.39 12.68
N LEU A 356 1.22 12.08 12.10
CA LEU A 356 1.43 13.11 11.10
C LEU A 356 1.49 14.49 11.77
N PRO A 357 2.57 15.26 11.60
CA PRO A 357 2.63 16.64 12.07
C PRO A 357 1.54 17.51 11.43
N SER A 358 0.94 18.41 12.20
CA SER A 358 -0.21 19.23 11.77
C SER A 358 0.07 20.11 10.55
N PHE A 359 1.31 20.57 10.34
CA PHE A 359 1.64 21.37 9.16
C PHE A 359 1.51 20.59 7.84
N LEU A 360 1.55 19.26 7.92
CA LEU A 360 1.39 18.34 6.79
C LEU A 360 -0.05 17.87 6.59
N ASP A 361 -0.97 18.25 7.48
CA ASP A 361 -2.40 17.97 7.33
C ASP A 361 -2.93 18.52 6.01
N PRO A 362 -3.88 17.82 5.36
CA PRO A 362 -4.59 18.34 4.19
C PRO A 362 -4.99 19.81 4.40
N CYS A 363 -4.81 20.64 3.37
CA CYS A 363 -5.32 22.02 3.46
C CYS A 363 -6.84 21.98 3.63
N ASP A 364 -7.37 22.87 4.45
CA ASP A 364 -8.78 22.94 4.84
C ASP A 364 -9.40 24.31 4.48
N LYS A 365 -8.59 25.35 4.33
CA LYS A 365 -9.01 26.70 3.97
C LYS A 365 -8.38 27.20 2.68
N ILE A 366 -9.15 27.90 1.87
CA ILE A 366 -8.70 28.49 0.60
C ILE A 366 -7.66 29.63 0.81
N GLU A 367 -7.71 30.29 1.97
CA GLU A 367 -6.76 31.34 2.37
C GLU A 367 -5.41 30.78 2.82
N GLU A 368 -5.33 29.47 3.10
CA GLU A 368 -4.17 28.80 3.70
C GLU A 368 -3.74 27.57 2.86
N LEU A 369 -3.66 27.71 1.54
CA LEU A 369 -3.25 26.61 0.67
C LEU A 369 -1.72 26.45 0.57
N CYS A 370 -1.25 25.20 0.63
CA CYS A 370 0.14 24.85 0.33
C CYS A 370 0.49 25.07 -1.17
N PRO A 371 1.78 25.20 -1.56
CA PRO A 371 2.22 25.44 -2.93
C PRO A 371 1.70 24.39 -3.91
N ALA A 372 1.68 23.10 -3.51
CA ALA A 372 1.12 22.05 -4.34
C ALA A 372 -0.39 22.23 -4.56
N CYS A 373 -1.17 22.53 -3.51
CA CYS A 373 -2.61 22.79 -3.63
C CYS A 373 -2.91 24.03 -4.48
N ARG A 374 -2.14 25.12 -4.32
CA ARG A 374 -2.29 26.34 -5.13
C ARG A 374 -1.97 26.12 -6.61
N LEU A 375 -1.01 25.24 -6.91
CA LEU A 375 -0.59 24.97 -8.29
C LEU A 375 -1.49 23.93 -8.97
N PHE A 376 -1.75 22.80 -8.30
CA PHE A 376 -2.42 21.64 -8.90
C PHE A 376 -3.93 21.56 -8.63
N GLY A 377 -4.44 22.41 -7.76
CA GLY A 377 -5.85 22.47 -7.34
C GLY A 377 -6.08 21.81 -5.99
N TRP A 378 -7.21 22.14 -5.38
CA TRP A 378 -7.62 21.70 -4.06
C TRP A 378 -9.14 21.55 -3.97
N VAL A 379 -9.58 20.62 -3.13
CA VAL A 379 -10.99 20.36 -2.83
C VAL A 379 -11.09 20.25 -1.30
N SER A 380 -12.04 20.98 -0.73
CA SER A 380 -12.40 20.91 0.69
C SER A 380 -12.99 19.55 1.01
N ASP A 381 -12.66 19.01 2.17
CA ASP A 381 -13.18 17.72 2.60
C ASP A 381 -14.66 17.83 2.98
N ALA A 382 -15.51 17.00 2.37
CA ALA A 382 -16.97 17.11 2.49
C ALA A 382 -17.50 16.76 3.90
N HIS A 383 -16.72 16.02 4.69
CA HIS A 383 -17.10 15.61 6.04
C HIS A 383 -17.19 16.77 7.04
N GLN A 384 -16.51 17.90 6.79
CA GLN A 384 -16.64 19.11 7.62
C GLN A 384 -17.76 20.06 7.15
N ALA A 385 -18.29 19.86 5.94
CA ALA A 385 -19.28 20.75 5.33
C ALA A 385 -20.75 20.50 5.75
N GLN A 386 -21.03 19.46 6.54
CA GLN A 386 -22.41 19.14 6.96
C GLN A 386 -23.02 20.10 8.02
N GLY A 387 -22.23 21.01 8.60
CA GLY A 387 -22.69 21.95 9.64
C GLY A 387 -23.10 23.35 9.17
N GLN A 388 -22.79 23.76 7.93
CA GLN A 388 -23.00 25.15 7.47
C GLN A 388 -23.74 25.20 6.13
N ARG A 389 -25.02 24.78 6.14
CA ARG A 389 -25.95 25.17 5.07
C ARG A 389 -26.29 26.65 5.24
N GLY A 390 -25.60 27.54 4.54
CA GLY A 390 -25.97 28.96 4.53
C GLY A 390 -24.98 29.94 3.90
N GLN A 391 -23.71 29.60 3.73
CA GLN A 391 -22.73 30.42 3.00
C GLN A 391 -22.09 29.60 1.90
N ALA A 392 -22.04 30.16 0.68
CA ALA A 392 -21.35 29.58 -0.45
C ALA A 392 -19.82 29.67 -0.23
N ASN A 393 -19.30 28.94 0.76
CA ASN A 393 -17.86 28.79 0.93
C ASN A 393 -17.35 27.94 -0.23
N GLN A 394 -16.38 28.47 -0.98
CA GLN A 394 -15.83 27.81 -2.16
C GLN A 394 -15.23 26.44 -1.79
N ILE A 395 -15.92 25.36 -2.19
CA ILE A 395 -15.61 23.97 -1.80
C ILE A 395 -14.42 23.42 -2.62
N ALA A 396 -14.03 24.07 -3.71
CA ALA A 396 -12.90 23.65 -4.54
C ALA A 396 -12.29 24.81 -5.34
N VAL A 397 -10.99 24.68 -5.64
CA VAL A 397 -10.26 25.53 -6.59
C VAL A 397 -9.61 24.69 -7.67
N ALA A 398 -9.70 25.17 -8.91
CA ALA A 398 -9.02 24.55 -10.04
C ALA A 398 -7.51 24.71 -9.93
N GLY A 399 -6.77 23.72 -10.43
CA GLY A 399 -5.33 23.88 -10.65
C GLY A 399 -5.05 24.98 -11.67
N ARG A 400 -3.88 25.60 -11.55
CA ARG A 400 -3.35 26.62 -12.46
C ARG A 400 -2.37 26.05 -13.50
N VAL A 401 -2.18 24.74 -13.49
CA VAL A 401 -1.35 24.00 -14.46
C VAL A 401 -2.16 22.87 -15.10
N PHE A 402 -2.03 22.75 -16.42
CA PHE A 402 -2.79 21.84 -17.26
C PHE A 402 -1.82 21.08 -18.16
N PHE A 403 -1.75 19.77 -17.97
CA PHE A 403 -0.89 18.89 -18.76
C PHE A 403 -1.68 18.36 -19.94
N SER A 404 -1.08 18.35 -21.13
CA SER A 404 -1.60 17.54 -22.24
C SER A 404 -1.21 16.07 -22.04
N HIS A 405 -1.85 15.18 -22.79
CA HIS A 405 -1.29 13.83 -22.99
C HIS A 405 0.09 13.96 -23.64
N ALA A 406 1.00 13.03 -23.32
CA ALA A 406 2.24 12.90 -24.08
C ALA A 406 2.06 11.86 -25.16
N TYR A 407 2.41 12.22 -26.38
CA TYR A 407 2.32 11.35 -27.55
C TYR A 407 3.71 11.00 -28.02
N VAL A 408 3.89 9.75 -28.45
CA VAL A 408 5.15 9.33 -29.06
C VAL A 408 5.40 10.14 -30.34
N ASN A 409 6.64 10.59 -30.56
CA ASN A 409 6.98 11.24 -31.81
C ASN A 409 6.99 10.18 -32.93
N ALA A 410 6.14 10.35 -33.94
CA ALA A 410 5.92 9.34 -34.99
C ALA A 410 7.17 9.05 -35.82
N ASN A 411 7.44 7.76 -36.05
CA ASN A 411 8.25 7.09 -37.10
C ASN A 411 9.14 5.92 -36.63
N GLU A 412 9.15 5.54 -35.35
CA GLU A 412 10.21 4.64 -34.84
C GLU A 412 9.78 3.41 -34.03
N LEU A 413 8.48 3.12 -33.86
CA LEU A 413 8.06 1.93 -33.09
C LEU A 413 7.27 0.91 -33.91
N ALA A 414 7.57 -0.36 -33.66
CA ALA A 414 6.73 -1.49 -34.06
C ALA A 414 5.30 -1.30 -33.53
N GLN A 415 4.30 -1.72 -34.33
CA GLN A 415 2.88 -1.68 -33.93
C GLN A 415 2.61 -2.55 -32.69
N GLU A 416 3.39 -3.62 -32.52
CA GLU A 416 3.31 -4.53 -31.37
C GLU A 416 4.52 -4.37 -30.45
N LEU A 417 4.24 -4.25 -29.15
CA LEU A 417 5.25 -4.21 -28.10
C LEU A 417 5.52 -5.61 -27.55
N PRO A 418 6.74 -5.88 -27.07
CA PRO A 418 7.04 -7.14 -26.39
C PRO A 418 6.16 -7.32 -25.15
N LYS A 419 5.49 -8.48 -25.08
CA LYS A 419 4.77 -8.91 -23.88
C LYS A 419 5.72 -9.57 -22.90
N ARG A 420 5.73 -9.09 -21.65
CA ARG A 420 6.58 -9.62 -20.57
C ARG A 420 5.77 -9.89 -19.31
N THR A 421 5.94 -11.09 -18.74
CA THR A 421 5.38 -11.42 -17.44
C THR A 421 6.28 -10.84 -16.35
N LEU A 422 5.75 -9.84 -15.65
CA LEU A 422 6.48 -9.15 -14.60
C LEU A 422 6.60 -10.01 -13.34
N ALA A 423 7.63 -9.74 -12.55
CA ALA A 423 7.66 -10.19 -11.16
C ALA A 423 6.47 -9.64 -10.35
N ILE A 424 6.14 -10.30 -9.24
CA ILE A 424 5.05 -9.90 -8.33
C ILE A 424 5.30 -8.47 -7.84
N LEU A 425 4.37 -7.57 -8.21
CA LEU A 425 4.39 -6.16 -7.81
C LEU A 425 3.69 -6.00 -6.46
N GLY A 426 4.39 -6.31 -5.37
CA GLY A 426 3.90 -6.05 -4.02
C GLY A 426 4.14 -4.62 -3.54
N THR A 427 3.56 -4.26 -2.41
CA THR A 427 4.07 -3.20 -1.52
C THR A 427 3.77 -3.63 -0.10
N PRO A 428 4.71 -3.48 0.86
CA PRO A 428 4.42 -3.84 2.24
C PRO A 428 3.22 -3.07 2.75
N LYS A 429 2.35 -3.78 3.48
CA LYS A 429 1.14 -3.21 4.06
C LYS A 429 1.53 -2.14 5.08
N PRO A 430 0.70 -1.12 5.33
CA PRO A 430 0.95 -0.11 6.37
C PRO A 430 1.27 -0.70 7.75
N THR A 431 0.78 -1.92 8.03
CA THR A 431 1.06 -2.69 9.25
C THR A 431 2.46 -3.31 9.32
N THR A 432 3.28 -3.19 8.26
CA THR A 432 4.71 -3.55 8.28
C THR A 432 5.50 -2.36 8.82
N THR A 433 5.29 -2.07 10.11
CA THR A 433 5.71 -0.81 10.77
C THR A 433 7.18 -0.43 10.64
N PRO A 434 8.18 -1.35 10.60
CA PRO A 434 9.59 -0.96 10.42
C PRO A 434 9.88 -0.16 9.13
N PHE A 435 9.00 -0.26 8.12
CA PHE A 435 9.14 0.50 6.88
C PHE A 435 8.64 1.91 6.94
N TYR A 436 7.68 2.19 7.81
CA TYR A 436 6.91 3.44 7.77
C TYR A 436 7.15 4.29 9.01
N LEU A 437 7.43 3.62 10.15
CA LEU A 437 7.69 4.24 11.43
C LEU A 437 9.19 4.21 11.74
N MET A 438 9.62 5.23 12.48
CA MET A 438 10.94 5.29 13.11
C MET A 438 10.80 5.93 14.49
N ASN A 439 11.60 5.49 15.45
CA ASN A 439 11.75 6.22 16.69
C ASN A 439 12.70 7.41 16.45
N ALA A 440 12.31 8.60 16.92
CA ALA A 440 13.05 9.83 16.68
C ALA A 440 14.41 9.87 17.41
N GLU A 441 14.47 9.31 18.61
CA GLU A 441 15.66 9.33 19.49
C GLU A 441 16.54 8.10 19.33
N ARG A 442 15.92 6.95 19.03
CA ARG A 442 16.58 5.64 18.91
C ARG A 442 16.20 4.94 17.61
N PRO A 443 16.74 5.38 16.46
CA PRO A 443 16.37 4.86 15.15
C PRO A 443 16.62 3.37 14.93
N GLU A 444 17.22 2.65 15.87
CA GLU A 444 17.40 1.19 15.90
C GLU A 444 16.25 0.45 16.62
N ARG A 445 15.47 1.16 17.45
CA ARG A 445 14.38 0.57 18.23
C ARG A 445 13.19 0.21 17.33
N HIS A 446 12.59 -0.95 17.59
CA HIS A 446 11.30 -1.30 17.01
C HIS A 446 10.22 -0.36 17.49
N VAL A 447 9.38 0.10 16.57
CA VAL A 447 8.17 0.84 16.91
C VAL A 447 6.99 0.35 16.08
N ASP A 448 5.82 0.34 16.70
CA ASP A 448 4.54 0.09 16.05
C ASP A 448 3.51 1.17 16.41
N TYR A 449 2.27 1.02 15.94
CA TYR A 449 1.25 2.04 16.17
C TYR A 449 0.65 2.01 17.61
N ASN A 450 1.18 1.20 18.52
CA ASN A 450 0.90 1.28 19.96
C ASN A 450 1.90 2.18 20.70
N ASP A 451 3.06 2.49 20.11
CA ASP A 451 4.04 3.39 20.73
C ASP A 451 3.56 4.85 20.66
N SER A 452 4.02 5.69 21.60
CA SER A 452 3.55 7.08 21.68
C SER A 452 3.91 7.89 20.42
N PRO A 453 2.97 8.68 19.86
CA PRO A 453 3.25 9.59 18.73
C PRO A 453 4.30 10.67 19.03
N THR A 454 4.62 10.90 20.31
CA THR A 454 5.70 11.83 20.72
C THR A 454 7.10 11.27 20.47
N GLN A 455 7.25 9.95 20.43
CA GLN A 455 8.53 9.26 20.26
C GLN A 455 8.70 8.65 18.85
N VAL A 456 7.60 8.50 18.13
CA VAL A 456 7.53 7.80 16.85
C VAL A 456 7.13 8.76 15.74
N GLN A 457 7.80 8.66 14.60
CA GLN A 457 7.57 9.51 13.45
C GLN A 457 7.36 8.68 12.18
N LEU A 458 6.48 9.19 11.31
CA LEU A 458 6.38 8.71 9.92
C LEU A 458 7.62 9.11 9.13
N ARG A 459 8.16 8.20 8.33
CA ARG A 459 9.40 8.43 7.56
C ARG A 459 9.28 9.43 6.42
N GLY A 460 8.07 9.66 5.91
CA GLY A 460 7.79 10.71 4.93
C GLY A 460 7.19 10.22 3.62
N ARG A 461 7.58 10.83 2.49
CA ARG A 461 7.00 10.54 1.17
C ARG A 461 7.78 9.46 0.45
N LYS A 462 7.12 8.38 0.03
CA LYS A 462 7.75 7.25 -0.62
C LYS A 462 8.21 7.58 -2.06
N PHE A 463 9.50 7.42 -2.34
CA PHE A 463 10.11 7.57 -3.67
C PHE A 463 10.95 6.35 -4.03
N TYR A 464 10.98 6.01 -5.31
CA TYR A 464 11.67 4.82 -5.83
C TYR A 464 13.04 5.19 -6.38
N TRP A 465 14.03 4.33 -6.14
CA TRP A 465 15.36 4.47 -6.72
C TRP A 465 15.34 4.31 -8.25
N HIS A 466 16.32 4.93 -8.91
CA HIS A 466 16.66 4.61 -10.29
C HIS A 466 17.48 3.33 -10.37
N PHE A 467 17.18 2.52 -11.39
CA PHE A 467 17.87 1.26 -11.63
C PHE A 467 18.77 1.41 -12.85
N ASN A 468 19.88 0.69 -12.87
CA ASN A 468 20.73 0.61 -14.05
C ASN A 468 20.10 -0.33 -15.10
N PRO A 469 19.67 0.19 -16.26
CA PRO A 469 19.11 -0.65 -17.33
C PRO A 469 20.14 -1.62 -17.95
N ARG A 470 21.45 -1.37 -17.75
CA ARG A 470 22.53 -2.17 -18.34
C ARG A 470 22.91 -3.40 -17.50
N LEU A 471 22.15 -3.73 -16.46
CA LEU A 471 22.40 -4.95 -15.70
C LEU A 471 22.11 -6.18 -16.58
N PRO A 472 23.01 -7.18 -16.59
CA PRO A 472 22.81 -8.39 -17.38
C PRO A 472 21.59 -9.21 -16.91
N HIS A 473 21.19 -9.04 -15.65
CA HIS A 473 19.98 -9.61 -15.10
C HIS A 473 18.82 -8.61 -15.20
N LYS A 474 17.67 -9.05 -15.69
CA LYS A 474 16.42 -8.28 -15.74
C LYS A 474 15.59 -8.62 -14.49
N PRO A 475 15.73 -7.92 -13.34
CA PRO A 475 15.05 -8.28 -12.08
C PRO A 475 13.53 -8.09 -12.14
N TYR A 476 13.05 -7.30 -13.12
CA TYR A 476 11.64 -7.06 -13.33
C TYR A 476 10.87 -8.21 -14.00
N LEU A 477 11.58 -9.19 -14.56
CA LEU A 477 10.98 -10.39 -15.13
C LEU A 477 10.84 -11.48 -14.08
N GLN A 478 9.73 -12.23 -14.13
CA GLN A 478 9.56 -13.41 -13.29
C GLN A 478 10.63 -14.49 -13.59
N ARG A 479 11.16 -14.51 -14.81
CA ARG A 479 12.19 -15.44 -15.29
C ARG A 479 13.24 -14.71 -16.11
N GLN A 480 14.50 -15.14 -16.03
CA GLN A 480 15.57 -14.58 -16.87
C GLN A 480 15.49 -15.11 -18.30
N GLU A 481 15.90 -14.30 -19.27
CA GLU A 481 16.03 -14.72 -20.68
C GLU A 481 17.12 -15.81 -20.78
N GLY A 482 16.81 -16.94 -21.44
CA GLY A 482 17.75 -18.03 -21.69
C GLY A 482 17.53 -19.30 -20.87
N ASP A 483 16.74 -19.24 -19.80
CA ASP A 483 16.28 -20.44 -19.10
C ASP A 483 15.28 -21.19 -20.03
N ARG A 484 15.45 -22.50 -20.25
CA ARG A 484 14.63 -23.30 -21.21
C ARG A 484 13.75 -24.37 -20.56
N SER A 485 13.84 -24.58 -19.25
CA SER A 485 13.20 -25.70 -18.57
C SER A 485 11.73 -25.49 -18.11
N ASN A 486 11.20 -24.26 -17.96
CA ASN A 486 9.80 -24.02 -17.52
C ASN A 486 9.20 -22.66 -17.98
N LEU A 487 7.92 -22.61 -18.39
CA LEU A 487 7.21 -21.35 -18.71
C LEU A 487 7.02 -20.46 -17.44
N PRO A 488 6.91 -19.11 -17.56
CA PRO A 488 6.61 -18.24 -16.42
C PRO A 488 5.32 -18.67 -15.71
N GLN A 489 5.37 -18.88 -14.39
CA GLN A 489 4.19 -19.29 -13.63
C GLN A 489 3.24 -18.10 -13.46
N LYS A 490 2.22 -18.05 -14.32
CA LYS A 490 1.15 -17.06 -14.25
C LYS A 490 0.19 -17.37 -13.10
N ASN A 491 -0.09 -16.38 -12.27
CA ASN A 491 -1.08 -16.44 -11.20
C ASN A 491 -1.72 -15.06 -10.96
N ASP A 492 -2.60 -14.98 -9.97
CA ASP A 492 -3.30 -13.76 -9.55
C ASP A 492 -2.40 -12.72 -8.86
N GLN A 493 -1.14 -13.05 -8.60
CA GLN A 493 -0.15 -12.16 -7.96
C GLN A 493 0.77 -11.46 -8.96
N ASN A 494 0.75 -11.84 -10.24
CA ASN A 494 1.55 -11.21 -11.28
C ASN A 494 0.71 -10.85 -12.51
N SER A 495 1.32 -10.09 -13.43
CA SER A 495 0.67 -9.65 -14.67
C SER A 495 1.64 -9.64 -15.84
N THR A 496 1.12 -9.96 -17.01
CA THR A 496 1.83 -9.78 -18.29
C THR A 496 1.52 -8.39 -18.83
N VAL A 497 2.53 -7.66 -19.31
CA VAL A 497 2.35 -6.30 -19.81
C VAL A 497 3.08 -6.09 -21.14
N GLU A 498 2.57 -5.16 -21.94
CA GLU A 498 3.30 -4.61 -23.10
C GLU A 498 4.37 -3.63 -22.60
N LEU A 499 5.65 -3.98 -22.70
CA LEU A 499 6.75 -3.10 -22.29
C LEU A 499 7.20 -2.22 -23.45
N LEU A 500 7.33 -0.92 -23.20
CA LEU A 500 7.85 0.05 -24.15
C LEU A 500 9.27 0.48 -23.73
N GLY A 501 10.18 0.55 -24.71
CA GLY A 501 11.56 0.98 -24.52
C GLY A 501 12.56 -0.13 -24.19
N GLU A 502 12.25 -1.41 -24.50
CA GLU A 502 13.25 -2.49 -24.43
C GLU A 502 14.30 -2.39 -25.54
N ASP A 503 13.89 -1.98 -26.75
CA ASP A 503 14.77 -1.89 -27.93
C ASP A 503 15.52 -0.55 -28.03
N GLY A 504 15.28 0.37 -27.10
CA GLY A 504 15.95 1.66 -27.05
C GLY A 504 15.11 2.76 -26.39
N PRO A 505 15.69 3.96 -26.21
CA PRO A 505 14.98 5.12 -25.68
C PRO A 505 13.84 5.54 -26.61
N VAL A 506 12.67 5.84 -26.04
CA VAL A 506 11.50 6.33 -26.76
C VAL A 506 11.20 7.75 -26.31
N LYS A 507 10.93 8.64 -27.27
CA LYS A 507 10.64 10.05 -27.03
C LYS A 507 9.16 10.35 -27.17
N PHE A 508 8.63 11.10 -26.21
CA PHE A 508 7.28 11.64 -26.20
C PHE A 508 7.33 13.16 -26.14
N SER A 509 6.32 13.82 -26.70
CA SER A 509 6.15 15.27 -26.60
C SER A 509 4.82 15.61 -25.91
N PHE A 510 4.83 16.62 -25.06
CA PHE A 510 3.65 17.14 -24.38
C PHE A 510 3.79 18.63 -24.07
N THR A 511 2.71 19.23 -23.60
CA THR A 511 2.68 20.64 -23.21
C THR A 511 2.14 20.79 -21.79
N VAL A 512 2.59 21.84 -21.11
CA VAL A 512 2.06 22.29 -19.82
C VAL A 512 1.59 23.73 -19.98
N ASP A 513 0.28 23.93 -20.05
CA ASP A 513 -0.31 25.25 -20.00
C ASP A 513 -0.41 25.72 -18.54
N PHE A 514 -0.11 26.99 -18.29
CA PHE A 514 -0.19 27.58 -16.96
C PHE A 514 -0.82 28.97 -16.98
N ILE A 515 -1.47 29.31 -15.87
CA ILE A 515 -2.21 30.56 -15.72
C ILE A 515 -1.86 31.22 -14.40
N ASN A 516 -1.55 32.50 -14.47
CA ASN A 516 -1.32 33.38 -13.34
C ASN A 516 -0.34 32.84 -12.28
N LEU A 517 0.82 32.34 -12.68
CA LEU A 517 1.87 31.94 -11.73
C LEU A 517 2.74 33.13 -11.38
N ASP A 518 3.02 33.34 -10.09
CA ASP A 518 4.07 34.27 -9.70
C ASP A 518 5.47 33.74 -10.12
N GLN A 519 6.50 34.57 -10.02
CA GLN A 519 7.85 34.20 -10.48
C GLN A 519 8.42 32.97 -9.74
N ALA A 520 8.14 32.83 -8.44
CA ALA A 520 8.59 31.70 -7.63
C ALA A 520 7.77 30.43 -7.91
N GLU A 521 6.47 30.56 -8.18
CA GLU A 521 5.61 29.45 -8.60
C GLU A 521 5.97 28.92 -9.98
N LEU A 522 6.28 29.81 -10.93
CA LEU A 522 6.80 29.43 -12.24
C LEU A 522 8.16 28.74 -12.06
N GLY A 523 9.06 29.31 -11.26
CA GLY A 523 10.34 28.70 -10.90
C GLY A 523 10.21 27.30 -10.30
N MET A 524 9.23 27.10 -9.41
CA MET A 524 8.92 25.81 -8.80
C MET A 524 8.47 24.80 -9.84
N LEU A 525 7.60 25.19 -10.79
CA LEU A 525 7.16 24.32 -11.88
C LEU A 525 8.31 23.95 -12.81
N LEU A 526 9.13 24.93 -13.21
CA LEU A 526 10.30 24.73 -14.07
C LEU A 526 11.33 23.80 -13.41
N TRP A 527 11.63 24.03 -12.12
CA TRP A 527 12.51 23.16 -11.34
C TRP A 527 11.92 21.75 -11.18
N ALA A 528 10.62 21.61 -10.95
CA ALA A 528 10.01 20.28 -10.82
C ALA A 528 9.97 19.51 -12.16
N LEU A 529 9.95 20.20 -13.30
CA LEU A 529 10.00 19.56 -14.62
C LEU A 529 11.40 19.03 -14.94
N GLU A 530 12.45 19.85 -14.77
CA GLU A 530 13.80 19.53 -15.28
C GLU A 530 14.89 19.41 -14.21
N PHE A 531 14.58 19.72 -12.94
CA PHE A 531 15.52 19.84 -11.82
C PHE A 531 16.63 20.88 -12.10
N ASP A 532 17.72 20.83 -11.35
CA ASP A 532 18.87 21.71 -11.56
C ASP A 532 19.67 21.26 -12.79
N ARG A 533 19.54 22.00 -13.90
CA ARG A 533 20.28 21.76 -15.16
C ARG A 533 21.80 21.66 -14.93
N ASP A 534 22.33 22.49 -14.03
CA ASP A 534 23.78 22.74 -13.95
C ASP A 534 24.46 22.19 -12.68
N GLN A 535 23.74 22.05 -11.55
CA GLN A 535 24.38 21.73 -10.25
C GLN A 535 24.61 20.23 -10.03
N ASP A 536 23.69 19.39 -10.50
CA ASP A 536 23.77 17.93 -10.34
C ASP A 536 24.33 17.24 -11.60
N GLY A 537 24.98 18.02 -12.49
CA GLY A 537 25.41 17.56 -13.82
C GLY A 537 24.27 17.02 -14.68
N GLY A 538 23.03 17.47 -14.42
CA GLY A 538 21.83 16.99 -15.08
C GLY A 538 21.57 15.50 -14.87
N GLN A 539 21.72 14.98 -13.64
CA GLN A 539 21.60 13.54 -13.31
C GLN A 539 20.31 13.13 -12.59
N MET A 540 19.51 14.10 -12.11
CA MET A 540 18.20 13.78 -11.53
C MET A 540 17.22 13.37 -12.62
N ARG A 541 16.42 12.33 -12.36
CA ARG A 541 15.44 11.76 -13.29
C ARG A 541 14.10 11.54 -12.59
N HIS A 542 13.05 11.35 -13.37
CA HIS A 542 11.72 11.07 -12.83
C HIS A 542 11.39 9.58 -12.92
N LYS A 543 10.48 9.11 -12.06
CA LYS A 543 9.94 7.74 -12.09
C LYS A 543 8.45 7.75 -12.45
N LEU A 544 8.09 7.06 -13.52
CA LEU A 544 6.74 7.01 -14.09
C LEU A 544 6.26 5.56 -14.35
N GLY A 545 4.95 5.33 -14.32
CA GLY A 545 4.35 4.02 -14.63
C GLY A 545 4.26 3.06 -13.44
N MET A 546 3.76 1.84 -13.69
CA MET A 546 3.46 0.86 -12.62
C MET A 546 4.68 0.03 -12.18
N GLY A 547 5.69 -0.10 -13.04
CA GLY A 547 6.87 -0.94 -12.77
C GLY A 547 7.96 -0.28 -11.93
N LYS A 548 7.69 0.83 -11.23
CA LYS A 548 8.68 1.53 -10.39
C LYS A 548 9.35 0.61 -9.34
N PRO A 549 8.61 -0.27 -8.61
CA PRO A 549 9.21 -1.12 -7.58
C PRO A 549 10.25 -2.11 -8.13
N ILE A 550 10.13 -2.49 -9.40
CA ILE A 550 11.03 -3.44 -10.08
C ILE A 550 12.01 -2.72 -11.02
N GLY A 551 12.11 -1.40 -10.90
CA GLY A 551 13.14 -0.61 -11.57
C GLY A 551 12.76 0.01 -12.90
N LEU A 552 11.59 -0.30 -13.45
CA LEU A 552 11.09 0.28 -14.69
C LEU A 552 10.68 1.76 -14.49
N GLY A 553 10.53 2.49 -15.59
CA GLY A 553 9.94 3.83 -15.56
C GLY A 553 10.86 5.00 -15.24
N SER A 554 12.18 4.84 -15.30
CA SER A 554 13.10 5.98 -15.27
C SER A 554 12.97 6.77 -16.58
N ILE A 555 12.73 8.08 -16.46
CA ILE A 555 12.57 8.99 -17.61
C ILE A 555 13.38 10.28 -17.39
N GLN A 556 13.74 10.92 -18.49
CA GLN A 556 14.28 12.26 -18.52
C GLN A 556 13.22 13.21 -19.11
N LEU A 557 13.02 14.35 -18.47
CA LEU A 557 12.24 15.45 -19.01
C LEU A 557 13.17 16.56 -19.47
N GLN A 558 12.77 17.28 -20.52
CA GLN A 558 13.47 18.44 -21.02
C GLN A 558 12.45 19.51 -21.42
N ILE A 559 12.68 20.75 -21.02
CA ILE A 559 11.90 21.89 -21.48
C ILE A 559 12.52 22.38 -22.78
N GLU A 560 11.78 22.21 -23.87
CA GLU A 560 12.20 22.63 -25.22
C GLU A 560 11.95 24.12 -25.44
N ARG A 561 10.81 24.62 -24.93
CA ARG A 561 10.42 26.02 -25.08
C ARG A 561 9.52 26.48 -23.94
N LEU A 562 9.70 27.72 -23.51
CA LEU A 562 8.78 28.44 -22.63
C LEU A 562 8.16 29.59 -23.44
N GLU A 563 6.84 29.60 -23.55
CA GLU A 563 6.08 30.60 -24.31
C GLU A 563 5.21 31.38 -23.35
N LEU A 564 5.43 32.69 -23.22
CA LEU A 564 4.57 33.54 -22.42
C LEU A 564 3.42 34.10 -23.26
N HIS A 565 2.23 34.09 -22.67
CA HIS A 565 1.05 34.72 -23.24
C HIS A 565 0.87 36.12 -22.65
N ASN A 566 1.14 37.15 -23.45
CA ASN A 566 0.75 38.52 -23.09
C ASN A 566 -0.75 38.73 -23.38
N ARG A 567 -1.58 38.45 -22.37
CA ARG A 567 -3.03 38.56 -22.49
C ARG A 567 -3.49 40.01 -22.65
N ILE A 568 -2.78 40.97 -22.06
CA ILE A 568 -3.12 42.41 -22.19
C ILE A 568 -2.99 42.82 -23.66
N SER A 569 -1.84 42.55 -24.29
CA SER A 569 -1.63 42.84 -25.71
C SER A 569 -2.63 42.09 -26.60
N ARG A 570 -3.01 40.86 -26.23
CA ARG A 570 -4.03 40.09 -26.99
C ARG A 570 -5.41 40.75 -26.99
N TYR A 571 -5.85 41.32 -25.87
CA TYR A 571 -7.17 41.96 -25.75
C TYR A 571 -7.16 43.47 -26.05
N GLN A 572 -5.98 44.07 -26.23
CA GLN A 572 -5.82 45.48 -26.65
C GLN A 572 -5.47 45.63 -28.14
N ALA A 573 -5.27 44.53 -28.87
CA ALA A 573 -5.05 44.58 -30.32
C ALA A 573 -6.29 45.14 -31.04
N GLU A 574 -6.06 46.01 -32.03
CA GLU A 574 -7.13 46.69 -32.80
C GLU A 574 -8.02 45.71 -33.58
N ASP A 575 -7.51 44.52 -33.91
CA ASP A 575 -8.30 43.43 -34.48
C ASP A 575 -7.99 42.08 -33.79
N LEU A 576 -9.06 41.34 -33.50
CA LEU A 576 -9.05 40.08 -32.75
C LEU A 576 -8.19 38.99 -33.42
N PHE A 577 -7.96 39.12 -34.74
CA PHE A 577 -7.24 38.15 -35.56
C PHE A 577 -5.81 38.60 -35.92
N SER A 578 -5.45 39.86 -35.67
CA SER A 578 -4.12 40.42 -35.92
C SER A 578 -3.29 40.62 -34.65
N ALA A 579 -3.85 40.29 -33.47
CA ALA A 579 -3.08 40.18 -32.24
C ALA A 579 -1.89 39.21 -32.45
N PRO A 580 -0.64 39.63 -32.13
CA PRO A 580 0.53 38.79 -32.33
C PRO A 580 0.36 37.46 -31.59
N THR A 581 0.33 36.37 -32.35
CA THR A 581 0.43 35.00 -31.85
C THR A 581 1.83 34.79 -31.29
N ALA A 582 2.02 35.17 -30.02
CA ALA A 582 3.17 34.80 -29.20
C ALA A 582 4.58 35.25 -29.66
N SER A 583 4.72 36.29 -30.49
CA SER A 583 6.04 36.64 -31.07
C SER A 583 6.83 37.78 -30.40
N GLU A 584 6.36 38.37 -29.32
CA GLU A 584 7.20 39.25 -28.47
C GLU A 584 7.06 38.82 -27.01
N ALA A 585 7.46 37.57 -26.73
CA ALA A 585 7.58 37.12 -25.35
C ALA A 585 8.69 37.95 -24.68
N THR A 586 8.35 38.71 -23.65
CA THR A 586 9.34 39.16 -22.66
C THR A 586 10.20 37.94 -22.30
N PRO A 587 11.53 37.98 -22.50
CA PRO A 587 12.38 36.86 -22.15
C PRO A 587 12.27 36.65 -20.64
N VAL A 588 11.62 35.56 -20.22
CA VAL A 588 11.73 35.08 -18.85
C VAL A 588 12.90 34.13 -18.80
N ASP A 589 13.87 34.50 -17.98
CA ASP A 589 15.04 33.67 -17.73
C ASP A 589 14.63 32.51 -16.81
N TYR A 590 14.80 31.30 -17.33
CA TYR A 590 14.63 30.06 -16.58
C TYR A 590 15.37 30.09 -15.24
N GLN A 591 16.63 30.54 -15.24
CA GLN A 591 17.48 30.57 -14.05
C GLN A 591 16.98 31.60 -13.04
N GLU A 592 16.48 32.75 -13.50
CA GLU A 592 15.91 33.77 -12.62
C GLU A 592 14.65 33.25 -11.91
N CYS A 593 13.76 32.57 -12.65
CA CYS A 593 12.58 31.94 -12.05
C CYS A 593 12.97 30.86 -11.03
N VAL A 594 13.87 29.94 -11.39
CA VAL A 594 14.32 28.88 -10.45
C VAL A 594 15.03 29.49 -9.24
N ALA A 595 15.82 30.54 -9.40
CA ALA A 595 16.44 31.27 -8.30
C ALA A 595 15.42 31.96 -7.39
N ALA A 596 14.33 32.51 -7.94
CA ALA A 596 13.21 33.06 -7.17
C ALA A 596 12.53 31.97 -6.33
N PHE A 597 12.33 30.77 -6.88
CA PHE A 597 11.81 29.63 -6.12
C PHE A 597 12.76 29.20 -4.98
N LYS A 598 14.05 29.05 -5.27
CA LYS A 598 15.05 28.69 -4.24
C LYS A 598 15.13 29.74 -3.14
N SER A 599 15.07 31.02 -3.50
CA SER A 599 15.05 32.15 -2.54
C SER A 599 13.79 32.12 -1.69
N TYR A 600 12.62 31.93 -2.30
CA TYR A 600 11.36 31.76 -1.57
C TYR A 600 11.46 30.63 -0.52
N MET A 601 12.02 29.47 -0.91
CA MET A 601 12.21 28.35 -0.01
C MET A 601 13.22 28.66 1.10
N ARG A 602 14.33 29.33 0.79
CA ARG A 602 15.30 29.78 1.79
C ARG A 602 14.65 30.71 2.81
N ASP A 603 13.84 31.66 2.34
CA ASP A 603 13.18 32.64 3.21
C ASP A 603 12.09 31.95 4.07
N VAL A 604 11.41 30.93 3.54
CA VAL A 604 10.42 30.11 4.26
C VAL A 604 11.05 29.17 5.28
N PHE A 605 12.24 28.60 5.02
CA PHE A 605 12.85 27.61 5.92
C PHE A 605 14.05 28.15 6.71
N GLU A 606 14.47 29.39 6.48
CA GLU A 606 15.69 30.01 7.05
C GLU A 606 16.96 29.19 6.81
N VAL A 607 16.95 28.38 5.76
CA VAL A 607 18.03 27.47 5.39
C VAL A 607 18.15 27.47 3.87
N GLU A 608 19.38 27.52 3.36
CA GLU A 608 19.64 27.39 1.92
C GLU A 608 18.90 26.18 1.31
N PHE A 609 18.29 26.37 0.14
CA PHE A 609 17.46 25.36 -0.52
C PHE A 609 18.16 23.99 -0.59
N ASP A 610 19.43 23.99 -0.97
CA ASP A 610 20.25 22.78 -1.12
C ASP A 610 20.59 22.07 0.21
N LYS A 611 20.42 22.77 1.33
CA LYS A 611 20.71 22.26 2.67
C LYS A 611 19.48 21.65 3.35
N LEU A 612 18.28 21.85 2.81
CA LEU A 612 17.03 21.28 3.33
C LEU A 612 17.05 19.75 3.30
N TYR A 613 16.52 19.10 4.35
CA TYR A 613 16.52 17.64 4.49
C TYR A 613 15.77 16.95 3.34
N ASN A 614 14.57 17.45 3.03
CA ASN A 614 13.73 16.93 1.95
C ASN A 614 14.37 17.10 0.56
N ILE A 615 15.10 18.20 0.31
CA ILE A 615 15.82 18.41 -0.95
C ILE A 615 17.02 17.47 -1.07
N LYS A 616 17.78 17.26 0.03
CA LYS A 616 18.87 16.27 0.08
C LYS A 616 18.37 14.86 -0.18
N ASP A 617 17.25 14.47 0.43
CA ASP A 617 16.64 13.15 0.23
C ASP A 617 16.11 12.99 -1.21
N LEU A 618 15.48 14.02 -1.79
CA LEU A 618 15.04 14.01 -3.19
C LEU A 618 16.22 13.85 -4.16
N ARG A 619 17.30 14.63 -3.96
CA ARG A 619 18.53 14.50 -4.77
C ARG A 619 19.10 13.11 -4.67
N ALA A 620 19.19 12.57 -3.45
CA ALA A 620 19.65 11.21 -3.22
C ALA A 620 18.84 10.18 -4.04
N LEU A 621 17.51 10.24 -3.95
CA LEU A 621 16.60 9.26 -4.54
C LEU A 621 16.48 9.37 -6.06
N LEU A 622 16.49 10.59 -6.59
CA LEU A 622 16.22 10.87 -8.00
C LEU A 622 17.48 10.97 -8.86
N ASN A 623 18.66 11.06 -8.27
CA ASN A 623 19.92 11.09 -9.01
C ASN A 623 20.31 9.69 -9.53
N THR A 624 20.63 9.58 -10.82
CA THR A 624 21.04 8.31 -11.45
C THR A 624 22.45 7.86 -11.09
N ASN A 625 23.28 8.79 -10.60
CA ASN A 625 24.70 8.59 -10.26
C ASN A 625 24.96 8.60 -8.76
N SER A 626 23.93 8.63 -7.91
CA SER A 626 24.04 8.37 -6.47
C SER A 626 25.03 7.22 -6.26
N ILE A 627 26.17 7.54 -5.64
CA ILE A 627 27.52 6.96 -5.79
C ILE A 627 27.64 5.43 -5.56
N HIS A 628 26.56 4.79 -5.14
CA HIS A 628 26.36 3.35 -5.12
C HIS A 628 25.01 3.03 -5.76
N ASN A 629 24.93 3.11 -7.09
CA ASN A 629 23.91 2.41 -7.86
C ASN A 629 23.86 0.99 -7.26
N PRO A 630 22.80 0.59 -6.53
CA PRO A 630 22.81 -0.71 -5.90
C PRO A 630 22.99 -1.67 -7.05
N LYS A 631 24.15 -2.36 -7.09
CA LYS A 631 24.54 -3.18 -8.23
C LYS A 631 23.43 -4.16 -8.60
N GLU A 632 22.54 -4.45 -7.64
CA GLU A 632 21.13 -4.70 -7.94
C GLU A 632 20.24 -4.14 -6.81
N VAL A 633 19.22 -3.35 -7.13
CA VAL A 633 18.07 -3.15 -6.24
C VAL A 633 17.17 -4.37 -6.42
N HIS A 634 17.00 -5.16 -5.36
CA HIS A 634 16.24 -6.41 -5.43
C HIS A 634 14.89 -6.25 -4.73
N TYR A 635 13.81 -6.41 -5.50
CA TYR A 635 12.48 -6.58 -4.92
C TYR A 635 12.41 -7.95 -4.21
N PRO A 636 11.71 -8.09 -3.07
CA PRO A 636 11.50 -9.41 -2.46
C PRO A 636 10.77 -10.36 -3.39
N HIS A 637 11.37 -11.51 -3.68
CA HIS A 637 10.73 -12.59 -4.43
C HIS A 637 10.44 -13.77 -3.50
N LEU A 638 9.35 -14.49 -3.78
CA LEU A 638 9.12 -15.79 -3.15
C LEU A 638 10.15 -16.77 -3.74
N PRO A 639 10.93 -17.48 -2.92
CA PRO A 639 11.82 -18.52 -3.42
C PRO A 639 10.97 -19.63 -4.07
N ASP A 640 11.47 -20.21 -5.16
CA ASP A 640 10.80 -21.32 -5.84
C ASP A 640 10.65 -22.49 -4.87
N THR A 641 9.40 -22.78 -4.49
CA THR A 641 9.04 -23.85 -3.55
C THR A 641 9.31 -25.25 -4.11
N SER A 642 9.60 -25.39 -5.41
CA SER A 642 9.91 -26.68 -6.03
C SER A 642 11.36 -27.15 -5.82
N GLN A 643 12.28 -26.26 -5.42
CA GLN A 643 13.68 -26.59 -5.13
C GLN A 643 14.19 -25.90 -3.84
N PRO A 644 13.75 -26.32 -2.65
CA PRO A 644 14.13 -25.69 -1.37
C PRO A 644 15.60 -25.86 -0.98
N GLU A 645 16.37 -26.72 -1.65
CA GLU A 645 17.75 -27.10 -1.26
C GLU A 645 18.85 -26.46 -2.13
N LEU A 646 18.50 -25.83 -3.25
CA LEU A 646 19.47 -25.11 -4.06
C LEU A 646 19.46 -23.63 -3.66
N PRO A 647 20.60 -23.00 -3.36
CA PRO A 647 20.65 -21.54 -3.30
C PRO A 647 20.17 -21.05 -4.66
N ASP A 648 19.07 -20.30 -4.65
CA ASP A 648 18.61 -19.55 -5.80
C ASP A 648 19.85 -18.89 -6.43
N ALA A 649 20.08 -19.10 -7.73
CA ALA A 649 21.32 -18.65 -8.40
C ALA A 649 21.55 -17.14 -8.23
N ASP A 650 20.53 -16.40 -7.79
CA ASP A 650 20.55 -15.00 -7.41
C ASP A 650 20.40 -14.83 -5.87
N SER A 651 21.45 -15.21 -5.11
CA SER A 651 21.49 -15.22 -3.64
C SER A 651 20.87 -13.97 -2.98
N LYS A 652 21.06 -12.79 -3.54
CA LYS A 652 20.55 -11.50 -3.04
C LYS A 652 19.02 -11.30 -3.15
N ARG A 653 18.32 -12.00 -4.05
CA ARG A 653 16.84 -11.96 -4.11
C ARG A 653 16.22 -12.70 -2.94
N SER A 654 16.83 -13.83 -2.57
CA SER A 654 16.43 -14.60 -1.39
C SER A 654 16.65 -13.81 -0.09
N GLU A 655 17.60 -12.87 -0.09
CA GLU A 655 18.03 -12.09 1.07
C GLU A 655 17.04 -11.01 1.49
N SER A 656 16.50 -10.24 0.53
CA SER A 656 15.44 -9.27 0.83
C SER A 656 14.21 -10.01 1.39
N PHE A 657 13.76 -11.09 0.75
CA PHE A 657 12.67 -11.93 1.27
C PHE A 657 12.98 -12.48 2.68
N ARG A 658 14.21 -12.97 2.93
CA ARG A 658 14.64 -13.43 4.25
C ARG A 658 14.61 -12.32 5.28
N TRP A 659 15.03 -11.11 4.94
CA TRP A 659 14.92 -9.94 5.81
C TRP A 659 13.45 -9.64 6.15
N PHE A 660 12.56 -9.66 5.15
CA PHE A 660 11.11 -9.46 5.34
C PHE A 660 10.51 -10.51 6.28
N VAL A 661 10.83 -11.79 6.05
CA VAL A 661 10.38 -12.90 6.89
C VAL A 661 10.97 -12.78 8.30
N GLN A 662 12.23 -12.37 8.45
CA GLN A 662 12.87 -12.20 9.75
C GLN A 662 12.26 -11.04 10.54
N ASN A 663 12.06 -9.87 9.96
CA ASN A 663 11.39 -8.76 10.63
C ASN A 663 9.96 -9.13 11.03
N ASN A 664 9.23 -9.89 10.20
CA ASN A 664 7.91 -10.42 10.58
C ASN A 664 7.99 -11.46 11.71
N ARG A 665 9.06 -12.27 11.80
CA ARG A 665 9.27 -13.29 12.84
C ARG A 665 9.83 -12.73 14.16
N ARG A 666 10.53 -11.59 14.12
CA ARG A 666 11.29 -10.99 15.24
C ARG A 666 10.49 -10.02 16.12
N LEU A 667 9.17 -9.97 15.99
CA LEU A 667 8.24 -9.33 16.94
C LEU A 667 8.21 -10.00 18.34
N LYS A 668 9.34 -10.54 18.82
CA LYS A 668 9.49 -11.14 20.15
C LYS A 668 10.15 -10.13 21.10
N PRO A 669 9.61 -9.92 22.32
CA PRO A 669 9.99 -8.80 23.18
C PRO A 669 11.42 -8.77 23.74
N ASN A 670 12.30 -9.75 23.45
CA ASN A 670 13.59 -9.91 24.15
C ASN A 670 14.78 -10.35 23.28
N ARG A 671 14.78 -10.16 21.96
CA ARG A 671 15.96 -10.47 21.11
C ARG A 671 16.17 -9.47 19.97
N SER A 672 17.27 -8.71 20.08
CA SER A 672 18.01 -7.92 19.06
C SER A 672 17.19 -7.00 18.14
N ASP A 673 17.54 -5.71 18.18
CA ASP A 673 17.07 -4.58 17.37
C ASP A 673 16.55 -4.99 15.97
N PRO A 674 15.32 -4.63 15.59
CA PRO A 674 14.89 -4.79 14.22
C PRO A 674 15.66 -3.86 13.31
N TYR A 675 15.88 -4.32 12.09
CA TYR A 675 16.56 -3.54 11.08
C TYR A 675 15.63 -2.42 10.61
N ASN A 676 15.93 -1.18 10.97
CA ASN A 676 15.24 -0.01 10.47
C ASN A 676 15.83 0.42 9.12
N LEU A 677 14.98 0.98 8.25
CA LEU A 677 15.44 1.57 6.99
C LEU A 677 16.37 2.76 7.29
N PRO A 678 17.58 2.84 6.71
CA PRO A 678 18.40 4.06 6.76
C PRO A 678 17.71 5.18 5.98
N SER A 679 18.06 6.44 6.25
CA SER A 679 17.64 7.55 5.38
C SER A 679 18.30 7.42 3.99
N PRO A 680 17.72 8.02 2.93
CA PRO A 680 18.31 7.95 1.60
C PRO A 680 19.76 8.44 1.54
N THR A 681 20.08 9.48 2.30
CA THR A 681 21.43 10.06 2.36
C THR A 681 22.42 9.18 3.14
N GLU A 682 21.97 8.43 4.15
CA GLU A 682 22.79 7.44 4.87
C GLU A 682 23.01 6.18 4.02
N GLU A 683 21.99 5.75 3.29
CA GLU A 683 22.05 4.60 2.40
C GLU A 683 23.10 4.81 1.30
N ILE A 684 23.16 6.01 0.70
CA ILE A 684 24.20 6.38 -0.28
C ILE A 684 25.61 6.39 0.34
N LYS A 685 25.76 6.65 1.64
CA LYS A 685 27.05 6.63 2.34
C LYS A 685 27.54 5.21 2.68
N GLY A 686 26.84 4.16 2.22
CA GLY A 686 27.26 2.76 2.35
C GLY A 686 26.72 2.04 3.59
N ASN A 687 25.74 2.62 4.30
CA ASN A 687 25.01 1.94 5.38
C ASN A 687 23.94 0.99 4.81
N ASN A 688 24.36 0.03 3.99
CA ASN A 688 23.47 -0.97 3.42
C ASN A 688 22.97 -1.96 4.49
N TYR A 689 21.85 -2.63 4.21
CA TYR A 689 21.19 -3.56 5.13
C TYR A 689 22.07 -4.79 5.38
N ARG A 690 22.62 -4.95 6.59
CA ARG A 690 23.37 -6.16 6.95
C ARG A 690 22.41 -7.30 7.26
N LEU A 691 22.50 -8.38 6.50
CA LEU A 691 21.95 -9.66 6.95
C LEU A 691 22.81 -10.26 8.06
N PRO A 692 22.21 -10.96 9.04
CA PRO A 692 22.95 -11.63 10.08
C PRO A 692 23.81 -12.76 9.49
N ASN A 693 25.02 -12.93 10.03
CA ASN A 693 25.76 -14.18 9.92
C ASN A 693 24.96 -15.26 10.65
N ILE A 694 24.58 -16.32 9.94
CA ILE A 694 23.84 -17.45 10.50
C ILE A 694 24.87 -18.36 11.20
N PRO A 695 24.62 -18.83 12.43
CA PRO A 695 25.37 -19.93 13.03
C PRO A 695 25.25 -21.24 12.23
#